data_AF-A0A956X4S7-F1
#
_entry.id   AF-A0A956X4S7-F1
#
_cell.length_a   1.000
_cell.length_b   1.000
_cell.length_c   1.000
_cell.angle_alpha   90.00
_cell.angle_beta   90.00
_cell.angle_gamma   90.00
#
_symmetry.space_group_name_H-M   'P 1'
#
loop_
_entity.id
_entity.type
_entity.pdbx_description
1 polymer ?
#
loop_
_entity_poly.entity_id
_entity_poly.type
_entity_poly.pdbx_seq_one_letter_code
_entity_poly.pdbx_strand_id
1 'polypeptide(L)'
;MNELTEGQLLRYWLFVILLFFIGLLVILTGCEQTIDDISQTAVAPPLTDASPIPTTLSEESVTSEQANVTTTLTATPTAKSVATVEPTPSLTAPAVINQEGALVRVSMASQVGVLLDEIPAEMRDIVAADLLAQPEEEWLARTMRQVRLTRNRLNFRNFIYAGKGQLPLPPTELWDIRLDTNGPTRQTIQGHDLIMTGYTFTSTLLTAEQSPGQAEPALAAVGGMWDEPFVFPVDPDLLLQRTGNACINEGGFPPNSFDSENIWHFYDFDCTADSSGAAGCHRTYLPNLSCREALAARVGEVETIMRFERLVWDDELANQVRLGDVTSGETADLTAVADDLANNRIIYRYFEANDCALAEGAVGGSGWRRLFQFDATVWNTGERPLHIGRANVEDTENNVFTYSPCHDHFHYTNYGDFFLQDVMDLTSSKQAFCVQSTIRMSNNETTPLTHDYSCSFQGIQAGWADEYVAGLDTQWVDITDLEISPEGTAVQLGFTSNGDQFLCEGTPVVDENGVQLWEPSGLTTPNGTNINRPQCDFISEWDVNNQAVAEVFVPSTGGFVTAPCTNGEIGPLRNCGFVEVEIEDPMCEPGTAVELTLPELLRYPAILRVCERSVALGTGIACTYETSLVNKIIANRSEPVSFTCPTMRDSNELEGGFALYTAPIFEFEQD
;
A
#
# COMPACT_ATOMS: atom_id res chain seq x y z
N MET A 1 11.37 -24.60 51.88
CA MET A 1 10.26 -23.75 52.33
C MET A 1 10.56 -23.29 53.75
N ASN A 2 11.01 -22.04 53.92
CA ASN A 2 11.12 -21.38 55.21
C ASN A 2 10.05 -20.29 55.23
N GLU A 3 9.12 -20.36 56.18
CA GLU A 3 8.08 -19.35 56.37
C GLU A 3 8.70 -18.06 56.93
N LEU A 4 8.54 -16.95 56.21
CA LEU A 4 8.88 -15.63 56.70
C LEU A 4 7.87 -15.22 57.77
N THR A 5 8.35 -14.74 58.91
CA THR A 5 7.50 -14.30 60.03
C THR A 5 6.77 -12.99 59.71
N GLU A 6 5.60 -12.76 60.31
CA GLU A 6 4.76 -11.55 60.10
C GLU A 6 5.53 -10.22 60.21
N GLY A 7 6.59 -10.17 61.03
CA GLY A 7 7.44 -8.98 61.16
C GLY A 7 8.32 -8.66 59.93
N GLN A 8 8.61 -9.65 59.09
CA GLN A 8 9.38 -9.46 57.84
C GLN A 8 8.49 -9.03 56.69
N LEU A 9 7.24 -9.51 56.63
CA LEU A 9 6.22 -9.04 55.69
C LEU A 9 5.90 -7.55 55.91
N LEU A 10 5.77 -7.12 57.16
CA LEU A 10 5.48 -5.70 57.46
C LEU A 10 6.62 -4.75 57.04
N ARG A 11 7.88 -5.19 57.18
CA ARG A 11 9.06 -4.41 56.73
C ARG A 11 9.18 -4.35 55.21
N TYR A 12 8.82 -5.42 54.52
CA TYR A 12 8.79 -5.47 53.06
C TYR A 12 7.72 -4.53 52.49
N TRP A 13 6.51 -4.55 53.08
CA TRP A 13 5.43 -3.64 52.70
C TRP A 13 5.74 -2.16 52.97
N LEU A 14 6.37 -1.84 54.11
CA LEU A 14 6.84 -0.47 54.39
C LEU A 14 7.93 -0.01 53.42
N PHE A 15 8.79 -0.91 52.96
CA PHE A 15 9.85 -0.60 51.99
C PHE A 15 9.30 -0.35 50.58
N VAL A 16 8.31 -1.14 50.16
CA VAL A 16 7.60 -0.97 48.87
C VAL A 16 6.78 0.33 48.86
N ILE A 17 6.11 0.67 49.95
CA ILE A 17 5.36 1.94 50.06
C ILE A 17 6.32 3.14 50.03
N LEU A 18 7.49 3.05 50.69
CA LEU A 18 8.49 4.12 50.67
C LEU A 18 9.07 4.33 49.26
N LEU A 19 9.32 3.26 48.49
CA LEU A 19 9.75 3.34 47.10
C LEU A 19 8.68 3.95 46.18
N PHE A 20 7.40 3.64 46.42
CA PHE A 20 6.28 4.20 45.66
C PHE A 20 6.14 5.72 45.90
N PHE A 21 6.35 6.19 47.14
CA PHE A 21 6.32 7.63 47.44
C PHE A 21 7.56 8.40 46.97
N ILE A 22 8.74 7.77 46.91
CA ILE A 22 9.95 8.38 46.33
C ILE A 22 9.82 8.49 44.80
N GLY A 23 9.22 7.50 44.14
CA GLY A 23 8.90 7.57 42.71
C GLY A 23 7.89 8.66 42.36
N LEU A 24 6.85 8.83 43.18
CA LEU A 24 5.83 9.88 42.97
C LEU A 24 6.36 11.30 43.19
N LEU A 25 7.39 11.47 44.05
CA LEU A 25 8.00 12.79 44.31
C LEU A 25 8.96 13.22 43.20
N VAL A 26 9.56 12.28 42.46
CA VAL A 26 10.45 12.57 41.31
C VAL A 26 9.64 12.96 40.06
N ILE A 27 8.41 12.47 39.92
CA ILE A 27 7.51 12.80 38.79
C ILE A 27 6.91 14.21 38.95
N LEU A 28 6.82 14.76 40.18
CA LEU A 28 6.20 16.06 40.45
C LEU A 28 7.19 17.25 40.49
N THR A 29 8.48 17.06 40.24
CA THR A 29 9.48 18.15 40.20
C THR A 29 10.20 18.32 38.85
N GLY A 30 9.68 17.70 37.78
CA GLY A 30 10.32 17.70 36.45
C GLY A 30 9.67 18.57 35.36
N CYS A 31 8.54 19.22 35.62
CA CYS A 31 7.85 20.04 34.61
C CYS A 31 7.63 21.47 35.11
N GLU A 32 8.63 22.32 34.91
CA GLU A 32 8.45 23.76 35.00
C GLU A 32 9.44 24.46 34.04
N GLN A 33 9.14 24.49 32.74
CA GLN A 33 9.56 25.56 31.82
C GLN A 33 8.52 25.78 30.70
N THR A 34 7.76 26.86 30.88
CA THR A 34 7.22 27.84 29.91
C THR A 34 6.68 27.36 28.56
N ILE A 35 5.36 27.41 28.45
CA ILE A 35 4.61 27.63 27.20
C ILE A 35 4.73 29.11 26.85
N ASP A 36 5.54 29.43 25.85
CA ASP A 36 5.38 30.60 24.97
C ASP A 36 6.14 30.30 23.66
N ASP A 37 5.47 30.57 22.53
CA ASP A 37 5.89 30.40 21.13
C ASP A 37 6.00 28.99 20.52
N ILE A 38 4.85 28.45 20.08
CA ILE A 38 4.77 27.80 18.76
C ILE A 38 3.51 28.33 18.06
N SER A 39 3.73 29.16 17.04
CA SER A 39 2.66 29.76 16.22
C SER A 39 1.99 28.70 15.33
N GLN A 40 0.67 28.60 15.44
CA GLN A 40 -0.18 28.01 14.43
C GLN A 40 -0.08 28.81 13.13
N THR A 41 0.44 28.22 12.06
CA THR A 41 0.17 28.70 10.69
C THR A 41 0.11 27.52 9.72
N ALA A 42 -1.11 27.05 9.44
CA ALA A 42 -1.50 26.39 8.19
C ALA A 42 -3.03 26.37 8.14
N VAL A 43 -3.63 27.52 7.84
CA VAL A 43 -5.07 27.63 7.54
C VAL A 43 -5.21 27.57 6.03
N ALA A 44 -5.82 26.50 5.53
CA ALA A 44 -6.24 26.39 4.13
C ALA A 44 -7.27 27.50 3.80
N PRO A 45 -7.15 28.21 2.66
CA PRO A 45 -8.13 29.22 2.29
C PRO A 45 -9.41 28.59 1.69
N PRO A 46 -10.60 29.18 1.92
CA PRO A 46 -11.87 28.70 1.39
C PRO A 46 -12.10 29.14 -0.07
N LEU A 47 -12.64 28.25 -0.90
CA LEU A 47 -13.08 28.55 -2.27
C LEU A 47 -14.51 29.13 -2.24
N THR A 48 -14.73 30.21 -3.01
CA THR A 48 -16.01 30.92 -3.11
C THR A 48 -16.56 30.91 -4.54
N ASP A 49 -17.89 30.96 -4.60
CA ASP A 49 -18.81 30.63 -5.68
C ASP A 49 -19.12 31.80 -6.67
N ALA A 50 -19.75 31.43 -7.80
CA ALA A 50 -20.72 32.17 -8.62
C ALA A 50 -20.37 32.74 -10.04
N SER A 51 -21.17 32.24 -11.01
CA SER A 51 -21.61 32.72 -12.36
C SER A 51 -22.16 34.18 -12.41
N PRO A 52 -22.59 34.82 -13.56
CA PRO A 52 -23.07 34.26 -14.87
C PRO A 52 -22.75 35.02 -16.22
N ILE A 53 -22.86 34.27 -17.36
CA ILE A 53 -23.46 34.47 -18.74
C ILE A 53 -23.97 35.89 -19.15
N PRO A 54 -24.10 36.37 -20.46
CA PRO A 54 -24.00 35.74 -21.83
C PRO A 54 -23.11 36.55 -22.84
N THR A 55 -22.89 36.30 -24.15
CA THR A 55 -23.83 36.02 -25.27
C THR A 55 -23.05 35.86 -26.61
N THR A 56 -23.49 34.92 -27.46
CA THR A 56 -23.68 35.00 -28.95
C THR A 56 -22.54 34.96 -29.99
N LEU A 57 -22.84 34.10 -31.01
CA LEU A 57 -22.52 34.13 -32.47
C LEU A 57 -21.12 33.62 -32.86
N SER A 58 -20.90 32.82 -33.91
CA SER A 58 -21.72 32.19 -34.97
C SER A 58 -20.72 31.43 -35.87
N GLU A 59 -21.17 30.35 -36.53
CA GLU A 59 -20.86 29.92 -37.93
C GLU A 59 -19.37 29.85 -38.36
N GLU A 60 -18.81 28.85 -39.05
CA GLU A 60 -19.26 27.95 -40.12
C GLU A 60 -17.97 27.17 -40.50
N SER A 61 -17.95 25.83 -40.54
CA SER A 61 -18.00 24.99 -41.75
C SER A 61 -16.69 24.69 -42.52
N VAL A 62 -16.66 23.47 -43.09
CA VAL A 62 -15.90 22.98 -44.27
C VAL A 62 -14.48 22.44 -43.99
N THR A 63 -14.33 21.14 -43.69
CA THR A 63 -14.12 19.97 -44.61
C THR A 63 -12.94 20.08 -45.59
N SER A 64 -12.01 19.12 -45.52
CA SER A 64 -11.55 18.37 -46.70
C SER A 64 -10.76 17.12 -46.32
N GLU A 65 -11.24 15.99 -46.85
CA GLU A 65 -10.60 14.68 -47.00
C GLU A 65 -9.19 14.73 -47.64
N GLN A 66 -8.35 13.74 -47.28
CA GLN A 66 -7.74 12.73 -48.19
C GLN A 66 -6.62 12.00 -47.41
N ALA A 67 -6.81 10.76 -46.98
CA ALA A 67 -6.74 9.51 -47.75
C ALA A 67 -5.32 9.07 -48.14
N ASN A 68 -4.91 7.95 -47.51
CA ASN A 68 -3.99 6.89 -47.96
C ASN A 68 -2.49 7.22 -48.12
N VAL A 69 -1.62 6.41 -47.50
CA VAL A 69 -1.12 5.14 -48.05
C VAL A 69 -0.13 4.52 -47.06
N THR A 70 -0.40 3.27 -46.74
CA THR A 70 0.44 2.27 -46.05
C THR A 70 1.76 2.01 -46.80
N THR A 71 2.88 1.98 -46.07
CA THR A 71 4.07 1.22 -46.54
C THR A 71 4.80 0.56 -45.38
N THR A 72 4.67 -0.75 -45.33
CA THR A 72 5.45 -1.71 -44.54
C THR A 72 6.91 -1.75 -44.96
N LEU A 73 7.83 -1.74 -44.00
CA LEU A 73 9.23 -2.15 -44.20
C LEU A 73 9.66 -3.09 -43.07
N THR A 74 9.80 -4.35 -43.46
CA THR A 74 10.48 -5.45 -42.76
C THR A 74 11.98 -5.20 -42.67
N ALA A 75 12.57 -5.36 -41.49
CA ALA A 75 14.01 -5.54 -41.32
C ALA A 75 14.28 -6.56 -40.21
N THR A 76 14.83 -7.71 -40.62
CA THR A 76 15.39 -8.75 -39.74
C THR A 76 16.77 -8.31 -39.24
N PRO A 77 17.09 -8.47 -37.94
CA PRO A 77 18.47 -8.49 -37.47
C PRO A 77 18.92 -9.88 -36.99
N THR A 78 20.18 -10.13 -37.30
CA THR A 78 20.95 -11.35 -37.15
C THR A 78 21.35 -11.64 -35.70
N ALA A 79 21.38 -12.93 -35.36
CA ALA A 79 21.63 -13.50 -34.04
C ALA A 79 22.97 -13.09 -33.40
N LYS A 80 22.90 -12.73 -32.11
CA LYS A 80 23.97 -12.85 -31.11
C LYS A 80 23.51 -13.86 -30.05
N SER A 81 24.45 -14.65 -29.54
CA SER A 81 24.21 -15.79 -28.65
C SER A 81 23.52 -15.40 -27.35
N VAL A 82 22.29 -15.88 -27.19
CA VAL A 82 21.53 -15.89 -25.94
C VAL A 82 21.96 -17.12 -25.14
N ALA A 83 22.35 -16.92 -23.89
CA ALA A 83 22.46 -18.00 -22.91
C ALA A 83 21.05 -18.56 -22.70
N THR A 84 20.86 -19.83 -23.04
CA THR A 84 19.61 -20.55 -22.86
C THR A 84 19.28 -20.64 -21.38
N VAL A 85 18.22 -19.92 -20.97
CA VAL A 85 17.44 -20.24 -19.76
C VAL A 85 16.89 -21.65 -19.98
N GLU A 86 17.32 -22.61 -19.16
CA GLU A 86 16.76 -23.95 -19.16
C GLU A 86 15.30 -23.89 -18.69
N PRO A 87 14.39 -24.69 -19.27
CA PRO A 87 13.03 -24.79 -18.75
C PRO A 87 13.08 -25.48 -17.38
N THR A 88 12.46 -24.82 -16.41
CA THR A 88 12.14 -25.32 -15.07
C THR A 88 11.75 -26.81 -15.10
N PRO A 89 12.31 -27.67 -14.24
CA PRO A 89 11.87 -29.06 -14.19
C PRO A 89 10.39 -29.09 -13.82
N SER A 90 9.62 -29.84 -14.61
CA SER A 90 8.20 -30.11 -14.42
C SER A 90 7.90 -30.45 -12.96
N LEU A 91 7.18 -29.56 -12.29
CA LEU A 91 6.51 -29.81 -11.01
C LEU A 91 5.72 -31.13 -11.14
N THR A 92 5.98 -32.03 -10.21
CA THR A 92 5.17 -33.22 -9.96
C THR A 92 3.70 -32.85 -9.92
N ALA A 93 2.85 -33.67 -10.54
CA ALA A 93 1.39 -33.47 -10.51
C ALA A 93 0.92 -33.22 -9.07
N PRO A 94 0.03 -32.24 -8.82
CA PRO A 94 -0.40 -31.90 -7.47
C PRO A 94 -1.00 -33.13 -6.79
N ALA A 95 -0.65 -33.32 -5.51
CA ALA A 95 -1.23 -34.36 -4.69
C ALA A 95 -2.76 -34.24 -4.74
N VAL A 96 -3.45 -35.31 -5.13
CA VAL A 96 -4.91 -35.33 -5.14
C VAL A 96 -5.39 -35.30 -3.68
N ILE A 97 -5.82 -34.12 -3.23
CA ILE A 97 -6.40 -33.94 -1.90
C ILE A 97 -7.79 -34.57 -1.90
N ASN A 98 -7.89 -35.75 -1.29
CA ASN A 98 -9.13 -36.54 -1.18
C ASN A 98 -10.00 -36.13 0.02
N GLN A 99 -9.92 -34.88 0.48
CA GLN A 99 -10.71 -34.39 1.61
C GLN A 99 -11.72 -33.35 1.14
N GLU A 100 -13.00 -33.59 1.41
CA GLU A 100 -14.06 -32.58 1.22
C GLU A 100 -13.75 -31.34 2.07
N GLY A 101 -13.90 -30.16 1.48
CA GLY A 101 -13.73 -28.87 2.14
C GLY A 101 -15.06 -28.19 2.44
N ALA A 102 -15.03 -26.86 2.38
CA ALA A 102 -16.21 -26.01 2.51
C ALA A 102 -16.27 -25.00 1.38
N LEU A 103 -17.48 -24.80 0.86
CA LEU A 103 -17.79 -23.76 -0.12
C LEU A 103 -18.60 -22.65 0.55
N VAL A 104 -18.18 -21.40 0.36
CA VAL A 104 -18.92 -20.22 0.80
C VAL A 104 -19.09 -19.28 -0.38
N ARG A 105 -20.35 -19.02 -0.77
CA ARG A 105 -20.65 -18.01 -1.78
C ARG A 105 -20.50 -16.64 -1.16
N VAL A 106 -19.82 -15.74 -1.87
CA VAL A 106 -19.74 -14.32 -1.52
C VAL A 106 -20.46 -13.54 -2.61
N SER A 107 -21.32 -12.60 -2.22
CA SER A 107 -22.06 -11.79 -3.18
C SER A 107 -22.35 -10.39 -2.64
N MET A 108 -22.34 -9.40 -3.52
CA MET A 108 -22.83 -8.06 -3.23
C MET A 108 -23.39 -7.38 -4.48
N ALA A 109 -24.21 -6.36 -4.27
CA ALA A 109 -24.62 -5.42 -5.32
C ALA A 109 -24.35 -4.01 -4.81
N SER A 110 -23.74 -3.18 -5.65
CA SER A 110 -23.32 -1.83 -5.30
C SER A 110 -23.28 -0.92 -6.54
N GLN A 111 -22.79 0.29 -6.37
CA GLN A 111 -22.62 1.29 -7.42
C GLN A 111 -21.22 1.91 -7.32
N VAL A 112 -20.63 2.19 -8.47
CA VAL A 112 -19.33 2.86 -8.60
C VAL A 112 -19.45 4.01 -9.57
N GLY A 113 -18.64 5.05 -9.39
CA GLY A 113 -18.72 6.27 -10.18
C GLY A 113 -17.40 7.00 -10.34
N VAL A 114 -17.47 8.11 -11.07
CA VAL A 114 -16.41 9.11 -11.23
C VAL A 114 -16.97 10.47 -10.84
N LEU A 115 -16.28 11.15 -9.93
CA LEU A 115 -16.67 12.47 -9.42
C LEU A 115 -16.34 13.58 -10.43
N LEU A 116 -17.31 14.46 -10.71
CA LEU A 116 -17.15 15.60 -11.62
C LEU A 116 -16.96 16.93 -10.89
N ASP A 117 -17.13 16.98 -9.56
CA ASP A 117 -17.11 18.21 -8.77
C ASP A 117 -15.79 18.99 -8.93
N GLU A 118 -14.68 18.26 -9.07
CA GLU A 118 -13.33 18.82 -9.20
C GLU A 118 -13.01 19.30 -10.62
N ILE A 119 -13.84 18.96 -11.60
CA ILE A 119 -13.70 19.38 -12.99
C ILE A 119 -14.33 20.79 -13.14
N PRO A 120 -13.68 21.73 -13.84
CA PRO A 120 -14.27 23.04 -14.11
C PRO A 120 -15.66 22.93 -14.73
N ALA A 121 -16.60 23.76 -14.29
CA ALA A 121 -18.01 23.64 -14.66
C ALA A 121 -18.23 23.66 -16.18
N GLU A 122 -17.44 24.46 -16.91
CA GLU A 122 -17.45 24.57 -18.36
C GLU A 122 -16.96 23.31 -19.10
N MET A 123 -16.22 22.42 -18.44
CA MET A 123 -15.70 21.17 -18.99
C MET A 123 -16.54 19.94 -18.59
N ARG A 124 -17.35 20.04 -17.52
CA ARG A 124 -18.07 18.89 -16.95
C ARG A 124 -18.94 18.15 -17.95
N ASP A 125 -19.64 18.84 -18.84
CA ASP A 125 -20.53 18.18 -19.82
C ASP A 125 -19.75 17.38 -20.86
N ILE A 126 -18.57 17.86 -21.26
CA ILE A 126 -17.69 17.16 -22.21
C ILE A 126 -17.03 15.96 -21.54
N VAL A 127 -16.53 16.13 -20.31
CA VAL A 127 -15.94 15.03 -19.52
C VAL A 127 -17.00 13.97 -19.20
N ALA A 128 -18.21 14.39 -18.84
CA ALA A 128 -19.34 13.48 -18.65
C ALA A 128 -19.66 12.68 -19.90
N ALA A 129 -19.66 13.31 -21.08
CA ALA A 129 -19.93 12.62 -22.34
C ALA A 129 -18.86 11.56 -22.66
N ASP A 130 -17.60 11.87 -22.38
CA ASP A 130 -16.48 10.94 -22.55
C ASP A 130 -16.57 9.74 -21.58
N LEU A 131 -16.79 10.00 -20.29
CA LEU A 131 -16.98 8.96 -19.27
C LEU A 131 -18.18 8.05 -19.55
N LEU A 132 -19.26 8.59 -20.14
CA LEU A 132 -20.42 7.80 -20.58
C LEU A 132 -20.11 6.92 -21.80
N ALA A 133 -19.12 7.30 -22.60
CA ALA A 133 -18.68 6.58 -23.78
C ALA A 133 -17.53 5.59 -23.50
N GLN A 134 -16.93 5.64 -22.30
CA GLN A 134 -15.86 4.72 -21.90
C GLN A 134 -16.27 3.25 -22.06
N PRO A 135 -15.34 2.39 -22.48
CA PRO A 135 -15.60 0.97 -22.63
C PRO A 135 -15.90 0.31 -21.27
N GLU A 136 -16.57 -0.84 -21.33
CA GLU A 136 -16.96 -1.61 -20.15
C GLU A 136 -15.76 -1.96 -19.25
N GLU A 137 -14.59 -2.19 -19.85
CA GLU A 137 -13.35 -2.55 -19.16
C GLU A 137 -12.90 -1.50 -18.14
N GLU A 138 -13.04 -0.20 -18.45
CA GLU A 138 -12.70 0.89 -17.52
C GLU A 138 -13.61 0.88 -16.28
N TRP A 139 -14.90 0.61 -16.49
CA TRP A 139 -15.87 0.50 -15.41
C TRP A 139 -15.67 -0.77 -14.56
N LEU A 140 -15.26 -1.88 -15.18
CA LEU A 140 -14.87 -3.10 -14.48
C LEU A 140 -13.61 -2.87 -13.64
N ALA A 141 -12.59 -2.22 -14.19
CA ALA A 141 -11.37 -1.86 -13.46
C ALA A 141 -11.67 -1.00 -12.23
N ARG A 142 -12.52 0.02 -12.38
CA ARG A 142 -12.97 0.87 -11.27
C ARG A 142 -13.77 0.10 -10.23
N THR A 143 -14.63 -0.81 -10.68
CA THR A 143 -15.37 -1.70 -9.77
C THR A 143 -14.43 -2.59 -8.96
N MET A 144 -13.41 -3.19 -9.59
CA MET A 144 -12.40 -3.98 -8.90
C MET A 144 -11.68 -3.16 -7.81
N ARG A 145 -11.31 -1.91 -8.11
CA ARG A 145 -10.70 -1.01 -7.11
C ARG A 145 -11.63 -0.73 -5.93
N GLN A 146 -12.93 -0.52 -6.17
CA GLN A 146 -13.90 -0.35 -5.08
C GLN A 146 -14.06 -1.64 -4.25
N VAL A 147 -14.13 -2.82 -4.88
CA VAL A 147 -14.23 -4.11 -4.15
C VAL A 147 -12.99 -4.36 -3.30
N ARG A 148 -11.79 -3.99 -3.77
CA ARG A 148 -10.53 -4.11 -3.02
C ARG A 148 -10.55 -3.34 -1.69
N LEU A 149 -11.35 -2.28 -1.55
CA LEU A 149 -11.51 -1.54 -0.29
C LEU A 149 -12.09 -2.39 0.85
N THR A 150 -12.66 -3.57 0.56
CA THR A 150 -13.12 -4.51 1.59
C THR A 150 -11.98 -5.22 2.33
N ARG A 151 -10.79 -5.24 1.74
CA ARG A 151 -9.69 -6.14 2.12
C ARG A 151 -9.24 -5.97 3.57
N ASN A 152 -8.95 -4.74 3.98
CA ASN A 152 -8.50 -4.45 5.35
C ASN A 152 -9.49 -5.00 6.39
N ARG A 153 -10.78 -4.64 6.25
CA ARG A 153 -11.84 -5.09 7.16
C ARG A 153 -11.97 -6.61 7.20
N LEU A 154 -11.93 -7.29 6.05
CA LEU A 154 -12.16 -8.74 5.97
C LEU A 154 -10.98 -9.57 6.48
N ASN A 155 -9.75 -9.12 6.19
CA ASN A 155 -8.53 -9.80 6.60
C ASN A 155 -8.19 -9.56 8.07
N PHE A 156 -8.63 -8.45 8.65
CA PHE A 156 -8.39 -8.10 10.07
C PHE A 156 -9.68 -8.08 10.90
N ARG A 157 -10.70 -8.77 10.42
CA ARG A 157 -12.06 -8.81 10.99
C ARG A 157 -12.12 -9.22 12.47
N ASN A 158 -11.17 -10.05 12.89
CA ASN A 158 -11.00 -10.52 14.27
C ASN A 158 -10.63 -9.39 15.26
N PHE A 159 -10.07 -8.28 14.80
CA PHE A 159 -9.80 -7.10 15.63
C PHE A 159 -11.05 -6.21 15.82
N ILE A 160 -12.05 -6.37 14.94
CA ILE A 160 -13.29 -5.59 14.94
C ILE A 160 -14.37 -6.32 15.75
N TYR A 161 -14.50 -7.64 15.54
CA TYR A 161 -15.53 -8.44 16.18
C TYR A 161 -14.95 -9.46 17.15
N ALA A 162 -15.36 -9.36 18.42
CA ALA A 162 -15.02 -10.36 19.42
C ALA A 162 -15.59 -11.75 19.05
N GLY A 163 -14.74 -12.77 19.11
CA GLY A 163 -15.14 -14.17 18.87
C GLY A 163 -15.39 -14.51 17.40
N LYS A 164 -14.90 -13.69 16.47
CA LYS A 164 -14.94 -13.97 15.03
C LYS A 164 -13.55 -13.97 14.43
N GLY A 165 -13.38 -14.68 13.32
CA GLY A 165 -12.15 -14.73 12.54
C GLY A 165 -12.24 -13.94 11.23
N GLN A 166 -11.21 -14.10 10.41
CA GLN A 166 -11.08 -13.51 9.09
C GLN A 166 -12.07 -14.12 8.10
N LEU A 167 -12.55 -13.30 7.16
CA LEU A 167 -13.39 -13.72 6.03
C LEU A 167 -12.84 -13.10 4.74
N PRO A 168 -11.57 -13.38 4.37
CA PRO A 168 -10.95 -12.80 3.19
C PRO A 168 -11.75 -13.14 1.94
N LEU A 169 -11.68 -12.29 0.91
CA LEU A 169 -12.17 -12.66 -0.41
C LEU A 169 -11.24 -13.72 -1.05
N PRO A 170 -11.76 -14.55 -1.97
CA PRO A 170 -10.90 -15.39 -2.82
C PRO A 170 -9.94 -14.54 -3.66
N PRO A 171 -8.88 -15.13 -4.24
CA PRO A 171 -8.04 -14.47 -5.23
C PRO A 171 -8.85 -13.82 -6.36
N THR A 172 -8.33 -12.71 -6.88
CA THR A 172 -9.08 -11.82 -7.80
C THR A 172 -9.51 -12.49 -9.10
N GLU A 173 -8.81 -13.54 -9.51
CA GLU A 173 -9.10 -14.38 -10.69
C GLU A 173 -10.45 -15.10 -10.58
N LEU A 174 -10.99 -15.22 -9.36
CA LEU A 174 -12.29 -15.85 -9.09
C LEU A 174 -13.43 -14.84 -8.94
N TRP A 175 -13.18 -13.55 -9.18
CA TRP A 175 -14.20 -12.52 -9.04
C TRP A 175 -15.04 -12.43 -10.33
N ASP A 176 -16.34 -12.69 -10.23
CA ASP A 176 -17.31 -12.45 -11.30
C ASP A 176 -18.05 -11.14 -11.01
N ILE A 177 -17.65 -10.08 -11.71
CA ILE A 177 -18.24 -8.75 -11.64
C ILE A 177 -19.06 -8.51 -12.91
N ARG A 178 -20.29 -8.05 -12.74
CA ARG A 178 -21.20 -7.72 -13.83
C ARG A 178 -21.78 -6.34 -13.64
N LEU A 179 -21.58 -5.47 -14.62
CA LEU A 179 -22.15 -4.13 -14.62
C LEU A 179 -23.65 -4.17 -14.99
N ASP A 180 -24.39 -3.15 -14.57
CA ASP A 180 -25.78 -2.99 -14.97
C ASP A 180 -25.88 -2.77 -16.48
N THR A 181 -26.79 -3.51 -17.11
CA THR A 181 -27.07 -3.47 -18.55
C THR A 181 -27.53 -2.11 -19.07
N ASN A 182 -27.98 -1.21 -18.18
CA ASN A 182 -28.34 0.17 -18.53
C ASN A 182 -27.11 1.05 -18.79
N GLY A 183 -25.91 0.60 -18.42
CA GLY A 183 -24.66 1.35 -18.56
C GLY A 183 -24.53 2.51 -17.57
N PRO A 184 -23.41 3.26 -17.66
CA PRO A 184 -23.19 4.42 -16.83
C PRO A 184 -24.19 5.54 -17.12
N THR A 185 -24.56 6.30 -16.09
CA THR A 185 -25.49 7.44 -16.17
C THR A 185 -25.03 8.56 -15.25
N ARG A 186 -25.34 9.82 -15.61
CA ARG A 186 -25.06 10.98 -14.75
C ARG A 186 -26.09 11.04 -13.62
N GLN A 187 -25.61 11.11 -12.38
CA GLN A 187 -26.43 11.07 -11.17
C GLN A 187 -25.92 12.09 -10.14
N THR A 188 -26.73 12.32 -9.11
CA THR A 188 -26.35 13.13 -7.96
C THR A 188 -26.50 12.32 -6.68
N ILE A 189 -25.41 12.18 -5.91
CA ILE A 189 -25.41 11.54 -4.59
C ILE A 189 -24.88 12.53 -3.57
N GLN A 190 -25.66 12.75 -2.50
CA GLN A 190 -25.29 13.66 -1.41
C GLN A 190 -24.88 15.09 -1.86
N GLY A 191 -25.32 15.50 -3.06
CA GLY A 191 -25.00 16.82 -3.64
C GLY A 191 -23.86 16.82 -4.65
N HIS A 192 -23.16 15.70 -4.82
CA HIS A 192 -22.05 15.52 -5.75
C HIS A 192 -22.52 15.11 -7.14
N ASP A 193 -21.92 15.67 -8.19
CA ASP A 193 -22.19 15.35 -9.60
C ASP A 193 -21.28 14.23 -10.09
N LEU A 194 -21.87 13.11 -10.54
CA LEU A 194 -21.15 11.86 -10.78
C LEU A 194 -21.61 11.20 -12.07
N ILE A 195 -20.71 10.50 -12.75
CA ILE A 195 -21.08 9.44 -13.72
C ILE A 195 -20.99 8.11 -12.99
N MET A 196 -22.04 7.28 -13.04
CA MET A 196 -22.15 6.09 -12.21
C MET A 196 -22.78 4.91 -12.94
N THR A 197 -22.34 3.70 -12.58
CA THR A 197 -23.00 2.45 -12.97
C THR A 197 -23.22 1.55 -11.76
N GLY A 198 -24.29 0.74 -11.81
CA GLY A 198 -24.50 -0.33 -10.84
C GLY A 198 -23.70 -1.57 -11.22
N TYR A 199 -23.42 -2.42 -10.24
CA TYR A 199 -22.80 -3.73 -10.50
C TYR A 199 -23.22 -4.78 -9.48
N THR A 200 -23.05 -6.04 -9.86
CA THR A 200 -23.09 -7.19 -8.96
C THR A 200 -21.73 -7.87 -8.94
N PHE A 201 -21.28 -8.24 -7.76
CA PHE A 201 -20.08 -9.05 -7.54
C PHE A 201 -20.50 -10.41 -6.98
N THR A 202 -19.90 -11.47 -7.50
CA THR A 202 -19.99 -12.82 -6.93
C THR A 202 -18.65 -13.53 -6.96
N SER A 203 -18.39 -14.36 -5.96
CA SER A 203 -17.27 -15.29 -5.95
C SER A 203 -17.56 -16.47 -5.03
N THR A 204 -16.68 -17.48 -4.99
CA THR A 204 -16.81 -18.63 -4.10
C THR A 204 -15.50 -18.94 -3.40
N LEU A 205 -15.53 -18.86 -2.07
CA LEU A 205 -14.45 -19.32 -1.20
C LEU A 205 -14.48 -20.85 -1.11
N LEU A 206 -13.33 -21.47 -1.34
CA LEU A 206 -13.07 -22.87 -1.05
C LEU A 206 -12.02 -22.93 0.06
N THR A 207 -12.32 -23.63 1.15
CA THR A 207 -11.49 -23.67 2.36
C THR A 207 -11.65 -25.01 3.10
N ALA A 208 -10.93 -25.21 4.20
CA ALA A 208 -11.08 -26.35 5.09
C ALA A 208 -12.50 -26.44 5.67
N GLU A 209 -13.03 -27.67 5.79
CA GLU A 209 -14.44 -27.96 6.11
C GLU A 209 -15.01 -27.16 7.29
N GLN A 210 -14.25 -27.06 8.39
CA GLN A 210 -14.67 -26.43 9.65
C GLN A 210 -14.43 -24.92 9.68
N SER A 211 -13.58 -24.41 8.79
CA SER A 211 -13.05 -23.04 8.90
C SER A 211 -14.12 -21.94 8.78
N PRO A 212 -15.16 -22.05 7.94
CA PRO A 212 -16.23 -21.05 7.91
C PRO A 212 -16.94 -20.86 9.25
N GLY A 213 -17.17 -21.95 10.00
CA GLY A 213 -17.78 -21.86 11.33
C GLY A 213 -16.86 -21.28 12.41
N GLN A 214 -15.53 -21.39 12.22
CA GLN A 214 -14.52 -20.76 13.08
C GLN A 214 -14.41 -19.26 12.79
N ALA A 215 -14.45 -18.88 11.51
CA ALA A 215 -14.45 -17.49 11.08
C ALA A 215 -15.74 -16.75 11.46
N GLU A 216 -16.88 -17.41 11.27
CA GLU A 216 -18.20 -16.87 11.52
C GLU A 216 -19.15 -17.98 11.97
N PRO A 217 -19.56 -17.99 13.26
CA PRO A 217 -20.47 -19.01 13.79
C PRO A 217 -21.76 -19.18 12.97
N ALA A 218 -22.25 -18.13 12.31
CA ALA A 218 -23.42 -18.22 11.43
C ALA A 218 -23.20 -19.09 10.18
N LEU A 219 -21.95 -19.33 9.77
CA LEU A 219 -21.58 -20.17 8.62
C LEU A 219 -21.20 -21.60 9.01
N ALA A 220 -21.38 -21.99 10.27
CA ALA A 220 -21.04 -23.33 10.77
C ALA A 220 -21.89 -24.46 10.14
N ALA A 221 -23.12 -24.14 9.72
CA ALA A 221 -24.03 -25.08 9.06
C ALA A 221 -24.30 -24.66 7.61
N VAL A 222 -24.51 -25.66 6.75
CA VAL A 222 -24.96 -25.43 5.36
C VAL A 222 -26.26 -24.65 5.32
N GLY A 223 -26.34 -23.64 4.44
CA GLY A 223 -27.42 -22.65 4.37
C GLY A 223 -27.30 -21.51 5.38
N GLY A 224 -26.29 -21.53 6.25
CA GLY A 224 -25.94 -20.43 7.13
C GLY A 224 -25.51 -19.20 6.34
N MET A 225 -25.85 -18.01 6.84
CA MET A 225 -25.58 -16.73 6.16
C MET A 225 -25.03 -15.69 7.12
N TRP A 226 -24.17 -14.83 6.60
CA TRP A 226 -23.68 -13.63 7.28
C TRP A 226 -23.67 -12.45 6.32
N ASP A 227 -24.17 -11.31 6.78
CA ASP A 227 -24.20 -10.05 6.05
C ASP A 227 -23.15 -9.10 6.67
N GLU A 228 -22.07 -8.85 5.96
CA GLU A 228 -21.02 -7.89 6.36
C GLU A 228 -21.33 -6.51 5.76
N PRO A 229 -21.49 -5.47 6.60
CA PRO A 229 -21.75 -4.13 6.11
C PRO A 229 -20.48 -3.42 5.62
N PHE A 230 -20.63 -2.65 4.54
CA PHE A 230 -19.61 -1.76 4.00
C PHE A 230 -20.22 -0.40 3.67
N VAL A 231 -19.42 0.64 3.82
CA VAL A 231 -19.64 1.95 3.21
C VAL A 231 -18.50 2.12 2.22
N PHE A 232 -18.79 2.40 0.96
CA PHE A 232 -17.78 2.69 -0.06
C PHE A 232 -17.81 4.17 -0.46
N PRO A 233 -16.68 4.77 -0.83
CA PRO A 233 -16.71 5.97 -1.67
C PRO A 233 -17.39 5.63 -3.00
N VAL A 234 -18.21 6.53 -3.54
CA VAL A 234 -18.79 6.33 -4.87
C VAL A 234 -17.69 6.20 -5.93
N ASP A 235 -16.71 7.11 -5.88
CA ASP A 235 -15.50 7.09 -6.71
C ASP A 235 -14.32 6.61 -5.85
N PRO A 236 -13.80 5.39 -6.09
CA PRO A 236 -12.73 4.80 -5.27
C PRO A 236 -11.36 5.45 -5.51
N ASP A 237 -11.22 6.26 -6.57
CA ASP A 237 -9.95 6.87 -6.93
C ASP A 237 -9.71 8.14 -6.09
N LEU A 238 -8.44 8.52 -5.94
CA LEU A 238 -8.01 9.74 -5.25
C LEU A 238 -8.51 9.88 -3.80
N LEU A 239 -8.71 8.75 -3.11
CA LEU A 239 -9.36 8.74 -1.81
C LEU A 239 -8.55 9.50 -0.75
N LEU A 240 -7.22 9.37 -0.75
CA LEU A 240 -6.36 10.13 0.16
C LEU A 240 -6.49 11.63 -0.07
N GLN A 241 -6.41 12.07 -1.32
CA GLN A 241 -6.46 13.47 -1.71
C GLN A 241 -7.79 14.11 -1.33
N ARG A 242 -8.88 13.36 -1.48
CA ARG A 242 -10.24 13.82 -1.18
C ARG A 242 -10.54 13.84 0.31
N THR A 243 -10.05 12.85 1.06
CA THR A 243 -10.46 12.64 2.46
C THR A 243 -9.42 13.12 3.49
N GLY A 244 -8.20 13.45 3.09
CA GLY A 244 -7.20 14.06 3.98
C GLY A 244 -6.89 13.21 5.22
N ASN A 245 -6.62 11.91 5.01
CA ASN A 245 -6.39 10.86 6.01
C ASN A 245 -7.62 10.33 6.78
N ALA A 246 -8.81 10.89 6.58
CA ALA A 246 -10.01 10.52 7.37
C ALA A 246 -10.42 9.04 7.27
N CYS A 247 -10.12 8.38 6.14
CA CYS A 247 -10.49 6.99 5.88
C CYS A 247 -9.33 5.99 5.99
N ILE A 248 -8.19 6.42 6.55
CA ILE A 248 -6.96 5.63 6.59
C ILE A 248 -6.77 5.08 8.00
N ASN A 249 -6.69 3.76 8.12
CA ASN A 249 -6.41 3.05 9.36
C ASN A 249 -4.97 2.54 9.38
N GLU A 250 -4.08 3.34 9.96
CA GLU A 250 -2.67 3.03 10.23
C GLU A 250 -2.48 2.20 11.50
N GLY A 251 -3.56 1.72 12.13
CA GLY A 251 -3.51 0.93 13.35
C GLY A 251 -2.67 -0.33 13.18
N GLY A 252 -1.60 -0.47 13.96
CA GLY A 252 -0.67 -1.60 13.83
C GLY A 252 0.40 -1.44 12.75
N PHE A 253 0.46 -0.31 12.03
CA PHE A 253 1.51 0.02 11.06
C PHE A 253 2.44 1.12 11.59
N PRO A 254 3.71 1.17 11.16
CA PRO A 254 4.58 2.31 11.42
C PRO A 254 4.01 3.62 10.87
N PRO A 255 4.30 4.77 11.48
CA PRO A 255 4.01 6.06 10.84
C PRO A 255 4.60 6.14 9.43
N ASN A 256 3.91 6.83 8.53
CA ASN A 256 4.30 7.08 7.13
C ASN A 256 4.29 5.83 6.25
N SER A 257 3.43 4.87 6.58
CA SER A 257 3.30 3.60 5.84
C SER A 257 2.21 3.61 4.76
N PHE A 258 1.83 4.77 4.23
CA PHE A 258 0.86 4.86 3.14
C PHE A 258 1.22 5.99 2.17
N ASP A 259 0.75 5.84 0.94
CA ASP A 259 0.75 6.86 -0.10
C ASP A 259 -0.56 6.80 -0.90
N SER A 260 -0.68 7.60 -1.97
CA SER A 260 -1.90 7.67 -2.76
C SER A 260 -2.28 6.37 -3.48
N GLU A 261 -1.34 5.46 -3.69
CA GLU A 261 -1.52 4.28 -4.54
C GLU A 261 -1.83 3.01 -3.75
N ASN A 262 -1.58 3.01 -2.43
CA ASN A 262 -1.80 1.84 -1.57
C ASN A 262 -2.97 1.98 -0.57
N ILE A 263 -3.78 3.04 -0.70
CA ILE A 263 -4.87 3.37 0.22
C ILE A 263 -5.88 2.24 0.44
N TRP A 264 -6.10 1.39 -0.56
CA TRP A 264 -7.00 0.25 -0.43
C TRP A 264 -6.58 -0.72 0.69
N HIS A 265 -5.30 -0.75 1.06
CA HIS A 265 -4.76 -1.57 2.14
C HIS A 265 -5.15 -1.03 3.54
N PHE A 266 -5.42 0.27 3.63
CA PHE A 266 -5.70 0.98 4.89
C PHE A 266 -7.15 1.42 5.04
N TYR A 267 -7.98 1.24 4.00
CA TYR A 267 -9.32 1.77 4.00
C TYR A 267 -10.14 1.22 5.16
N ASP A 268 -10.71 2.14 5.95
CA ASP A 268 -11.63 1.80 7.02
C ASP A 268 -12.65 2.93 7.21
N PHE A 269 -13.92 2.60 6.93
CA PHE A 269 -15.02 3.55 7.02
C PHE A 269 -15.48 3.82 8.45
N ASP A 270 -15.01 3.03 9.44
CA ASP A 270 -15.32 3.23 10.86
C ASP A 270 -14.37 4.23 11.54
N CYS A 271 -13.33 4.71 10.85
CA CYS A 271 -12.38 5.68 11.40
C CYS A 271 -13.04 7.02 11.76
N THR A 272 -12.69 7.51 12.95
CA THR A 272 -13.15 8.79 13.50
C THR A 272 -11.97 9.74 13.72
N ALA A 273 -12.21 11.05 13.66
CA ALA A 273 -11.16 12.06 13.83
C ALA A 273 -10.35 11.91 15.15
N ASP A 274 -10.96 11.38 16.20
CA ASP A 274 -10.34 11.16 17.51
C ASP A 274 -9.70 9.77 17.68
N SER A 275 -9.79 8.89 16.69
CA SER A 275 -9.20 7.55 16.69
C SER A 275 -7.67 7.58 16.48
N SER A 276 -6.96 8.16 17.45
CA SER A 276 -5.51 8.37 17.40
C SER A 276 -4.70 7.37 18.24
N GLY A 277 -3.40 7.28 17.95
CA GLY A 277 -2.44 6.48 18.71
C GLY A 277 -2.06 5.17 18.04
N ALA A 278 -1.19 4.37 18.66
CA ALA A 278 -0.60 3.17 18.04
C ALA A 278 -1.61 2.11 17.60
N ALA A 279 -2.76 2.04 18.26
CA ALA A 279 -3.88 1.16 17.93
C ALA A 279 -5.12 1.91 17.38
N GLY A 280 -5.01 3.21 17.15
CA GLY A 280 -6.05 4.01 16.51
C GLY A 280 -5.82 4.07 14.99
N CYS A 281 -6.81 4.56 14.25
CA CYS A 281 -6.69 4.72 12.80
C CYS A 281 -5.57 5.70 12.41
N HIS A 282 -5.37 6.76 13.18
CA HIS A 282 -4.52 7.88 12.74
C HIS A 282 -3.24 7.94 13.56
N ARG A 283 -2.10 7.72 12.90
CA ARG A 283 -0.76 7.80 13.50
C ARG A 283 0.05 8.95 12.92
N THR A 284 0.10 9.08 11.60
CA THR A 284 0.92 10.11 10.95
C THR A 284 0.21 11.47 10.92
N TYR A 285 -1.03 11.51 10.42
CA TYR A 285 -1.78 12.75 10.27
C TYR A 285 -3.15 12.62 10.93
N LEU A 286 -3.52 13.60 11.76
CA LEU A 286 -4.83 13.63 12.40
C LEU A 286 -5.84 14.36 11.49
N PRO A 287 -6.89 13.68 11.00
CA PRO A 287 -7.93 14.32 10.23
C PRO A 287 -8.90 15.10 11.15
N ASN A 288 -9.63 16.04 10.58
CA ASN A 288 -10.65 16.82 11.30
C ASN A 288 -12.07 16.23 11.17
N LEU A 289 -12.26 15.25 10.29
CA LEU A 289 -13.54 14.60 10.00
C LEU A 289 -13.38 13.10 10.22
N SER A 290 -14.46 12.41 10.59
CA SER A 290 -14.55 10.96 10.42
C SER A 290 -14.53 10.58 8.93
N CYS A 291 -14.23 9.32 8.62
CA CYS A 291 -14.25 8.85 7.23
C CYS A 291 -15.59 9.14 6.57
N ARG A 292 -16.71 8.79 7.21
CA ARG A 292 -18.05 9.01 6.64
C ARG A 292 -18.38 10.48 6.41
N GLU A 293 -18.00 11.38 7.33
CA GLU A 293 -18.17 12.82 7.14
C GLU A 293 -17.32 13.33 5.97
N ALA A 294 -16.08 12.83 5.82
CA ALA A 294 -15.22 13.18 4.71
C ALA A 294 -15.78 12.66 3.37
N LEU A 295 -16.24 11.41 3.32
CA LEU A 295 -16.87 10.83 2.13
C LEU A 295 -18.09 11.64 1.69
N ALA A 296 -19.05 11.84 2.60
CA ALA A 296 -20.29 12.57 2.32
C ALA A 296 -20.05 14.03 1.92
N ALA A 297 -18.92 14.64 2.31
CA ALA A 297 -18.58 16.01 1.97
C ALA A 297 -17.77 16.15 0.68
N ARG A 298 -17.18 15.07 0.15
CA ARG A 298 -16.14 15.15 -0.88
C ARG A 298 -16.38 14.28 -2.10
N VAL A 299 -17.08 13.15 -1.97
CA VAL A 299 -17.23 12.17 -3.06
C VAL A 299 -18.58 11.45 -3.06
N GLY A 300 -19.27 11.42 -1.92
CA GLY A 300 -20.47 10.64 -1.70
C GLY A 300 -20.17 9.21 -1.26
N GLU A 301 -21.13 8.60 -0.57
CA GLU A 301 -21.01 7.23 -0.05
C GLU A 301 -22.08 6.28 -0.63
N VAL A 302 -21.73 4.99 -0.71
CA VAL A 302 -22.63 3.88 -1.08
C VAL A 302 -22.61 2.83 0.02
N GLU A 303 -23.74 2.66 0.71
CA GLU A 303 -23.91 1.57 1.68
C GLU A 303 -24.15 0.25 0.96
N THR A 304 -23.36 -0.77 1.29
CA THR A 304 -23.36 -2.08 0.63
C THR A 304 -23.37 -3.20 1.67
N ILE A 305 -24.08 -4.29 1.36
CA ILE A 305 -24.02 -5.53 2.14
C ILE A 305 -23.30 -6.59 1.31
N MET A 306 -22.23 -7.14 1.87
CA MET A 306 -21.57 -8.32 1.35
C MET A 306 -22.10 -9.57 2.07
N ARG A 307 -22.80 -10.42 1.34
CA ARG A 307 -23.38 -11.65 1.87
C ARG A 307 -22.45 -12.83 1.66
N PHE A 308 -22.19 -13.54 2.74
CA PHE A 308 -21.55 -14.85 2.78
C PHE A 308 -22.61 -15.92 3.04
N GLU A 309 -22.63 -16.98 2.23
CA GLU A 309 -23.57 -18.10 2.38
C GLU A 309 -22.81 -19.43 2.33
N ARG A 310 -22.95 -20.27 3.38
CA ARG A 310 -22.38 -21.62 3.40
C ARG A 310 -23.15 -22.52 2.43
N LEU A 311 -22.49 -23.01 1.40
CA LEU A 311 -23.10 -23.87 0.38
C LEU A 311 -23.05 -25.35 0.77
N VAL A 312 -23.92 -26.13 0.13
CA VAL A 312 -23.77 -27.59 0.06
C VAL A 312 -22.48 -27.89 -0.71
N TRP A 313 -21.74 -28.92 -0.30
CA TRP A 313 -20.56 -29.38 -1.06
C TRP A 313 -20.95 -29.75 -2.49
N ASP A 314 -20.12 -29.34 -3.45
CA ASP A 314 -20.28 -29.61 -4.88
C ASP A 314 -18.89 -29.77 -5.49
N ASP A 315 -18.58 -30.99 -5.97
CA ASP A 315 -17.26 -31.33 -6.51
C ASP A 315 -16.93 -30.54 -7.78
N GLU A 316 -17.92 -30.24 -8.63
CA GLU A 316 -17.71 -29.51 -9.87
C GLU A 316 -17.34 -28.05 -9.56
N LEU A 317 -18.09 -27.42 -8.66
CA LEU A 317 -17.81 -26.06 -8.21
C LEU A 317 -16.48 -25.99 -7.45
N ALA A 318 -16.19 -26.93 -6.55
CA ALA A 318 -14.90 -26.97 -5.85
C ALA A 318 -13.73 -27.09 -6.83
N ASN A 319 -13.84 -27.96 -7.83
CA ASN A 319 -12.81 -28.07 -8.87
C ASN A 319 -12.67 -26.81 -9.72
N GLN A 320 -13.77 -26.09 -9.98
CA GLN A 320 -13.74 -24.85 -10.77
C GLN A 320 -13.04 -23.70 -10.04
N VAL A 321 -13.21 -23.59 -8.71
CA VAL A 321 -12.72 -22.44 -7.94
C VAL A 321 -11.42 -22.72 -7.19
N ARG A 322 -10.86 -23.92 -7.34
CA ARG A 322 -9.61 -24.29 -6.69
C ARG A 322 -8.44 -23.52 -7.31
N LEU A 323 -7.74 -22.76 -6.49
CA LEU A 323 -6.54 -22.01 -6.86
C LEU A 323 -5.44 -22.16 -5.81
N GLY A 324 -4.20 -21.99 -6.24
CA GLY A 324 -3.00 -22.12 -5.42
C GLY A 324 -2.63 -23.58 -5.21
N ASP A 325 -1.73 -24.10 -6.05
CA ASP A 325 -1.22 -25.46 -5.92
C ASP A 325 -0.42 -25.61 -4.62
N VAL A 326 -0.53 -26.79 -4.02
CA VAL A 326 0.28 -27.17 -2.86
C VAL A 326 1.60 -27.76 -3.35
N THR A 327 2.70 -27.18 -2.94
CA THR A 327 4.05 -27.62 -3.30
C THR A 327 4.64 -28.63 -2.32
N SER A 328 4.24 -28.56 -1.03
CA SER A 328 4.62 -29.53 0.00
C SER A 328 3.43 -29.96 0.87
N GLY A 329 3.15 -31.28 0.89
CA GLY A 329 2.00 -31.88 1.57
C GLY A 329 2.09 -31.99 3.10
N GLU A 330 3.25 -31.74 3.71
CA GLU A 330 3.42 -31.94 5.16
C GLU A 330 4.22 -30.84 5.87
N THR A 331 4.67 -29.81 5.15
CA THR A 331 5.50 -28.74 5.69
C THR A 331 5.04 -27.36 5.22
N ALA A 332 5.65 -26.32 5.78
CA ALA A 332 5.65 -25.01 5.12
C ALA A 332 6.59 -25.05 3.92
N ASP A 333 6.30 -24.19 2.94
CA ASP A 333 7.11 -23.95 1.74
C ASP A 333 6.80 -22.53 1.29
N LEU A 334 7.81 -21.66 1.20
CA LEU A 334 7.62 -20.24 0.92
C LEU A 334 7.93 -19.96 -0.54
N THR A 335 7.14 -19.07 -1.13
CA THR A 335 7.28 -18.67 -2.52
C THR A 335 7.26 -17.16 -2.58
N ALA A 336 8.32 -16.57 -3.15
CA ALA A 336 8.35 -15.16 -3.47
C ALA A 336 7.49 -14.90 -4.72
N VAL A 337 6.58 -13.92 -4.65
CA VAL A 337 5.63 -13.64 -5.74
C VAL A 337 6.23 -12.63 -6.73
N ALA A 338 6.56 -13.09 -7.93
CA ALA A 338 7.19 -12.24 -8.96
C ALA A 338 6.25 -11.18 -9.55
N ASP A 339 4.97 -11.50 -9.73
CA ASP A 339 4.00 -10.58 -10.33
C ASP A 339 3.79 -9.31 -9.47
N ASP A 340 3.98 -9.40 -8.15
CA ASP A 340 3.85 -8.27 -7.23
C ASP A 340 4.93 -7.21 -7.48
N LEU A 341 6.12 -7.60 -7.95
CA LEU A 341 7.20 -6.66 -8.29
C LEU A 341 6.79 -5.72 -9.44
N ALA A 342 5.76 -6.06 -10.23
CA ALA A 342 5.23 -5.19 -11.27
C ALA A 342 4.50 -3.97 -10.69
N ASN A 343 3.97 -4.05 -9.46
CA ASN A 343 3.47 -2.88 -8.73
C ASN A 343 4.65 -2.15 -8.07
N ASN A 344 5.35 -1.36 -8.87
CA ASN A 344 6.50 -0.57 -8.45
C ASN A 344 6.36 0.90 -8.86
N ARG A 345 7.02 1.78 -8.11
CA ARG A 345 7.02 3.22 -8.37
C ARG A 345 8.20 3.92 -7.73
N ILE A 346 8.61 5.03 -8.34
CA ILE A 346 9.67 5.89 -7.79
C ILE A 346 9.03 7.08 -7.10
N ILE A 347 9.48 7.35 -5.87
CA ILE A 347 9.10 8.51 -5.09
C ILE A 347 10.33 9.31 -4.67
N TYR A 348 10.09 10.55 -4.27
CA TYR A 348 11.06 11.33 -3.52
C TYR A 348 10.53 11.54 -2.11
N ARG A 349 11.40 11.33 -1.11
CA ARG A 349 11.07 11.55 0.30
C ARG A 349 12.25 12.19 1.01
N TYR A 350 11.96 13.16 1.87
CA TYR A 350 12.94 13.82 2.71
C TYR A 350 13.03 13.08 4.06
N PHE A 351 14.25 12.82 4.52
CA PHE A 351 14.53 12.16 5.79
C PHE A 351 15.36 13.08 6.70
N GLU A 352 14.87 13.35 7.89
CA GLU A 352 15.64 14.09 8.90
C GLU A 352 16.82 13.25 9.42
N ALA A 353 17.84 13.89 10.00
CA ALA A 353 19.04 13.19 10.50
C ALA A 353 18.77 12.15 11.60
N ASN A 354 17.60 12.20 12.24
CA ASN A 354 17.12 11.27 13.27
C ASN A 354 15.93 10.42 12.82
N ASP A 355 15.66 10.34 11.51
CA ASP A 355 14.57 9.54 10.97
C ASP A 355 14.77 8.03 11.23
N CYS A 356 13.68 7.31 11.39
CA CYS A 356 13.67 5.90 11.70
C CYS A 356 14.19 5.04 10.55
N ALA A 357 13.90 5.42 9.31
CA ALA A 357 14.44 4.72 8.14
C ALA A 357 15.98 4.75 8.11
N LEU A 358 16.61 5.79 8.65
CA LEU A 358 18.08 5.85 8.81
C LEU A 358 18.57 4.94 9.92
N ALA A 359 17.92 4.96 11.07
CA ALA A 359 18.27 4.12 12.21
C ALA A 359 18.16 2.62 11.87
N GLU A 360 17.23 2.27 10.97
CA GLU A 360 16.97 0.91 10.50
C GLU A 360 17.77 0.54 9.24
N GLY A 361 18.56 1.48 8.69
CA GLY A 361 19.41 1.22 7.52
C GLY A 361 18.64 1.08 6.20
N ALA A 362 17.38 1.52 6.14
CA ALA A 362 16.53 1.45 4.95
C ALA A 362 16.84 2.55 3.91
N VAL A 363 17.65 3.56 4.27
CA VAL A 363 18.15 4.60 3.37
C VAL A 363 19.63 4.87 3.62
N GLY A 364 20.35 5.32 2.60
CA GLY A 364 21.79 5.56 2.65
C GLY A 364 22.23 6.83 3.38
N GLY A 365 21.30 7.76 3.64
CA GLY A 365 21.60 9.05 4.28
C GLY A 365 20.36 9.92 4.50
N SER A 366 20.52 10.99 5.29
CA SER A 366 19.48 12.01 5.50
C SER A 366 19.37 12.95 4.29
N GLY A 367 18.34 13.77 4.28
CA GLY A 367 18.01 14.71 3.19
C GLY A 367 17.00 14.11 2.20
N TRP A 368 16.88 14.74 1.03
CA TRP A 368 16.07 14.20 -0.07
C TRP A 368 16.68 12.90 -0.60
N ARG A 369 15.88 11.84 -0.60
CA ARG A 369 16.21 10.53 -1.17
C ARG A 369 15.25 10.19 -2.30
N ARG A 370 15.76 9.51 -3.32
CA ARG A 370 15.01 8.93 -4.42
C ARG A 370 14.85 7.44 -4.15
N LEU A 371 13.61 6.99 -3.98
CA LEU A 371 13.31 5.65 -3.51
C LEU A 371 12.54 4.89 -4.57
N PHE A 372 12.95 3.64 -4.82
CA PHE A 372 12.23 2.73 -5.68
C PHE A 372 11.40 1.78 -4.81
N GLN A 373 10.10 2.04 -4.69
CA GLN A 373 9.14 1.25 -3.92
C GLN A 373 8.50 0.17 -4.78
N PHE A 374 8.15 -0.96 -4.17
CA PHE A 374 7.51 -2.10 -4.83
C PHE A 374 6.84 -3.03 -3.81
N ASP A 375 5.85 -3.78 -4.26
CA ASP A 375 5.25 -4.85 -3.45
C ASP A 375 6.23 -6.03 -3.34
N ALA A 376 6.34 -6.64 -2.17
CA ALA A 376 7.07 -7.88 -1.96
C ALA A 376 6.28 -8.82 -1.07
N THR A 377 6.02 -10.02 -1.57
CA THR A 377 5.14 -10.99 -0.93
C THR A 377 5.82 -12.34 -0.78
N VAL A 378 5.67 -12.93 0.40
CA VAL A 378 6.08 -14.30 0.69
C VAL A 378 4.84 -15.15 0.95
N TRP A 379 4.51 -16.01 0.01
CA TRP A 379 3.35 -16.90 0.05
C TRP A 379 3.73 -18.28 0.58
N ASN A 380 3.04 -18.77 1.60
CA ASN A 380 3.19 -20.16 2.04
C ASN A 380 2.34 -21.09 1.16
N THR A 381 3.00 -21.77 0.23
CA THR A 381 2.43 -22.75 -0.71
C THR A 381 2.42 -24.18 -0.16
N GLY A 382 2.93 -24.39 1.06
CA GLY A 382 2.83 -25.66 1.80
C GLY A 382 1.48 -25.91 2.49
N GLU A 383 1.25 -27.14 2.95
CA GLU A 383 0.03 -27.52 3.72
C GLU A 383 0.14 -27.25 5.22
N ARG A 384 1.32 -26.87 5.73
CA ARG A 384 1.49 -26.50 7.13
C ARG A 384 1.82 -25.02 7.28
N PRO A 385 1.35 -24.42 8.38
CA PRO A 385 1.82 -23.08 8.72
C PRO A 385 3.33 -23.04 8.93
N LEU A 386 3.94 -21.94 8.50
CA LEU A 386 5.23 -21.49 8.98
C LEU A 386 5.04 -20.91 10.39
N HIS A 387 5.62 -21.54 11.40
CA HIS A 387 5.57 -21.05 12.78
C HIS A 387 6.89 -20.37 13.15
N ILE A 388 6.83 -19.11 13.59
CA ILE A 388 7.98 -18.40 14.18
C ILE A 388 7.80 -18.31 15.70
N GLY A 389 6.63 -17.87 16.14
CA GLY A 389 6.27 -17.81 17.56
C GLY A 389 6.11 -16.39 18.09
N ARG A 390 6.13 -16.25 19.42
CA ARG A 390 5.83 -14.97 20.08
C ARG A 390 6.99 -13.99 19.90
N ALA A 391 6.72 -12.85 19.27
CA ALA A 391 7.61 -11.70 19.34
C ALA A 391 7.67 -11.23 20.80
N ASN A 392 8.86 -11.30 21.41
CA ASN A 392 9.00 -10.98 22.82
C ASN A 392 10.32 -10.25 23.12
N VAL A 393 10.24 -9.26 24.01
CA VAL A 393 11.37 -8.47 24.55
C VAL A 393 12.44 -9.31 25.23
N GLU A 394 12.13 -10.54 25.64
CA GLU A 394 13.00 -11.41 26.43
C GLU A 394 13.82 -12.39 25.57
N ASP A 395 13.63 -12.41 24.24
CA ASP A 395 14.38 -13.26 23.30
C ASP A 395 15.82 -12.74 23.06
N THR A 396 16.48 -12.44 24.17
CA THR A 396 17.91 -12.12 24.26
C THR A 396 18.79 -13.35 24.01
N GLU A 397 18.20 -14.55 24.04
CA GLU A 397 18.92 -15.79 23.80
C GLU A 397 19.12 -16.06 22.31
N ASN A 398 18.09 -15.84 21.47
CA ASN A 398 18.18 -16.10 20.02
C ASN A 398 18.43 -14.84 19.20
N ASN A 399 18.06 -13.66 19.70
CA ASN A 399 18.30 -12.36 19.05
C ASN A 399 17.73 -12.27 17.60
N VAL A 400 16.60 -12.94 17.32
CA VAL A 400 15.92 -12.86 16.01
C VAL A 400 14.90 -11.72 15.91
N PHE A 401 14.48 -11.19 17.06
CA PHE A 401 13.62 -10.02 17.15
C PHE A 401 14.44 -8.80 17.55
N THR A 402 14.39 -7.75 16.75
CA THR A 402 14.97 -6.45 17.10
C THR A 402 13.84 -5.47 17.37
N TYR A 403 13.78 -4.92 18.57
CA TYR A 403 12.82 -3.87 18.89
C TYR A 403 13.24 -2.57 18.19
N SER A 404 12.33 -1.97 17.43
CA SER A 404 12.48 -0.62 16.90
C SER A 404 11.85 0.37 17.89
N PRO A 405 12.65 1.18 18.62
CA PRO A 405 12.11 2.24 19.48
C PRO A 405 11.35 3.31 18.69
N CYS A 406 11.66 3.37 17.39
CA CYS A 406 11.08 4.27 16.42
C CYS A 406 9.64 3.90 16.07
N HIS A 407 9.37 2.62 15.90
CA HIS A 407 8.06 2.12 15.48
C HIS A 407 7.23 1.49 16.61
N ASP A 408 7.85 1.32 17.79
CA ASP A 408 7.26 0.72 18.99
C ASP A 408 6.79 -0.73 18.76
N HIS A 409 7.56 -1.49 17.96
CA HIS A 409 7.30 -2.90 17.69
C HIS A 409 8.57 -3.69 17.38
N PHE A 410 8.43 -5.01 17.22
CA PHE A 410 9.53 -5.93 16.96
C PHE A 410 9.66 -6.29 15.49
N HIS A 411 10.81 -5.98 14.91
CA HIS A 411 11.19 -6.47 13.60
C HIS A 411 11.74 -7.88 13.68
N TYR A 412 11.42 -8.72 12.69
CA TYR A 412 12.07 -10.01 12.50
C TYR A 412 13.25 -9.82 11.53
N THR A 413 14.46 -10.11 12.01
CA THR A 413 15.70 -9.95 11.23
C THR A 413 15.89 -11.12 10.26
N ASN A 414 16.65 -10.92 9.19
CA ASN A 414 16.97 -11.96 8.21
C ASN A 414 15.73 -12.55 7.50
N TYR A 415 14.73 -11.69 7.23
CA TYR A 415 13.53 -12.07 6.49
C TYR A 415 13.81 -12.31 5.00
N GLY A 416 14.62 -11.44 4.40
CA GLY A 416 15.07 -11.57 3.02
C GLY A 416 15.91 -10.38 2.57
N ASP A 417 16.17 -10.30 1.27
CA ASP A 417 16.97 -9.25 0.64
C ASP A 417 16.28 -8.71 -0.60
N PHE A 418 16.29 -7.39 -0.75
CA PHE A 418 15.96 -6.71 -1.99
C PHE A 418 17.22 -6.51 -2.82
N PHE A 419 17.08 -6.60 -4.13
CA PHE A 419 18.19 -6.31 -5.03
C PHE A 419 17.75 -5.57 -6.29
N LEU A 420 18.65 -4.71 -6.76
CA LEU A 420 18.67 -4.19 -8.12
C LEU A 420 19.97 -4.72 -8.76
N GLN A 421 19.86 -5.32 -9.95
CA GLN A 421 20.99 -5.91 -10.70
C GLN A 421 21.14 -5.29 -12.11
N ASP A 422 22.07 -5.83 -12.89
CA ASP A 422 22.49 -5.46 -14.26
C ASP A 422 23.28 -4.17 -14.42
N VAL A 423 22.93 -3.11 -13.69
CA VAL A 423 23.58 -1.79 -13.80
C VAL A 423 24.47 -1.52 -12.60
N MET A 424 24.06 -2.00 -11.44
CA MET A 424 24.81 -2.03 -10.19
C MET A 424 24.34 -3.25 -9.44
N ASP A 425 25.24 -3.99 -8.78
CA ASP A 425 24.83 -5.03 -7.82
C ASP A 425 24.52 -4.34 -6.49
N LEU A 426 23.31 -3.77 -6.39
CA LEU A 426 22.82 -3.16 -5.15
C LEU A 426 21.94 -4.17 -4.42
N THR A 427 22.34 -4.55 -3.20
CA THR A 427 21.56 -5.41 -2.31
C THR A 427 21.26 -4.66 -1.02
N SER A 428 20.01 -4.70 -0.58
CA SER A 428 19.56 -4.15 0.69
C SER A 428 18.89 -5.25 1.50
N SER A 429 19.34 -5.42 2.75
CA SER A 429 18.71 -6.38 3.65
C SER A 429 17.31 -5.90 4.03
N LYS A 430 16.32 -6.77 3.84
CA LYS A 430 14.94 -6.52 4.27
C LYS A 430 14.70 -7.15 5.62
N GLN A 431 14.41 -6.30 6.60
CA GLN A 431 13.78 -6.71 7.86
C GLN A 431 12.26 -6.74 7.67
N ALA A 432 11.58 -7.73 8.26
CA ALA A 432 10.13 -7.70 8.34
C ALA A 432 9.70 -6.83 9.53
N PHE A 433 8.71 -5.96 9.33
CA PHE A 433 8.04 -5.27 10.43
C PHE A 433 7.42 -6.28 11.38
N CYS A 434 6.71 -7.25 10.83
CA CYS A 434 6.38 -8.52 11.45
C CYS A 434 6.05 -9.56 10.38
N VAL A 435 6.29 -10.83 10.64
CA VAL A 435 5.90 -11.91 9.72
C VAL A 435 4.51 -12.39 10.10
N GLN A 436 3.50 -12.09 9.29
CA GLN A 436 2.11 -12.47 9.58
C GLN A 436 1.34 -12.85 8.31
N SER A 437 0.14 -13.41 8.47
CA SER A 437 -0.74 -13.72 7.33
C SER A 437 -1.60 -12.49 7.01
N THR A 438 -1.22 -11.70 6.01
CA THR A 438 -1.91 -10.46 5.63
C THR A 438 -2.87 -10.63 4.46
N ILE A 439 -2.67 -11.66 3.63
CA ILE A 439 -3.54 -12.00 2.50
C ILE A 439 -3.64 -13.51 2.28
N ARG A 440 -4.81 -13.96 1.83
CA ARG A 440 -5.07 -15.36 1.46
C ARG A 440 -4.95 -15.53 -0.06
N MET A 441 -3.85 -16.11 -0.50
CA MET A 441 -3.51 -16.28 -1.93
C MET A 441 -4.00 -17.60 -2.51
N SER A 442 -4.23 -18.61 -1.67
CA SER A 442 -4.79 -19.90 -2.09
C SER A 442 -6.31 -19.95 -1.87
N ASN A 443 -7.00 -20.71 -2.72
CA ASN A 443 -8.42 -21.01 -2.57
C ASN A 443 -8.67 -22.51 -2.71
N ASN A 444 -8.27 -23.28 -1.70
CA ASN A 444 -8.36 -24.73 -1.68
C ASN A 444 -8.67 -25.26 -0.27
N GLU A 445 -8.89 -26.57 -0.15
CA GLU A 445 -9.31 -27.25 1.08
C GLU A 445 -8.26 -27.25 2.19
N THR A 446 -6.98 -27.04 1.86
CA THR A 446 -5.88 -26.96 2.83
C THR A 446 -5.65 -25.56 3.35
N THR A 447 -6.33 -24.56 2.80
CA THR A 447 -6.18 -23.15 3.18
C THR A 447 -7.31 -22.73 4.12
N PRO A 448 -7.12 -22.75 5.46
CA PRO A 448 -8.13 -22.27 6.39
C PRO A 448 -8.37 -20.76 6.23
N LEU A 449 -9.57 -20.31 6.61
CA LEU A 449 -9.93 -18.89 6.67
C LEU A 449 -9.32 -18.19 7.89
N THR A 450 -9.04 -18.91 8.97
CA THR A 450 -8.62 -18.31 10.24
C THR A 450 -7.22 -18.72 10.65
N HIS A 451 -6.51 -17.80 11.29
CA HIS A 451 -5.19 -18.01 11.89
C HIS A 451 -4.98 -17.10 13.10
N ASP A 452 -4.00 -17.45 13.94
CA ASP A 452 -3.59 -16.66 15.10
C ASP A 452 -2.38 -15.75 14.80
N TYR A 453 -1.84 -15.82 13.57
CA TYR A 453 -0.65 -15.05 13.23
C TYR A 453 -0.91 -13.55 13.14
N SER A 454 -0.09 -12.81 13.87
CA SER A 454 -0.12 -11.35 14.00
C SER A 454 1.28 -10.86 14.37
N CYS A 455 1.51 -9.55 14.43
CA CYS A 455 2.82 -9.06 14.86
C CYS A 455 3.26 -9.52 16.27
N SER A 456 2.33 -9.90 17.15
CA SER A 456 2.64 -10.45 18.50
C SER A 456 2.92 -11.96 18.50
N PHE A 457 2.45 -12.68 17.49
CA PHE A 457 2.65 -14.12 17.33
C PHE A 457 2.84 -14.41 15.84
N GLN A 458 4.10 -14.47 15.42
CA GLN A 458 4.48 -14.39 14.01
C GLN A 458 4.49 -15.77 13.34
N GLY A 459 4.19 -15.76 12.04
CA GLY A 459 4.07 -16.94 11.18
C GLY A 459 3.17 -16.69 9.97
N ILE A 460 3.18 -17.64 9.03
CA ILE A 460 2.41 -17.57 7.79
C ILE A 460 1.56 -18.85 7.67
N GLN A 461 0.24 -18.70 7.68
CA GLN A 461 -0.70 -19.82 7.55
C GLN A 461 -0.59 -20.48 6.19
N ALA A 462 -0.88 -21.79 6.11
CA ALA A 462 -0.95 -22.52 4.85
C ALA A 462 -1.90 -21.82 3.86
N GLY A 463 -1.40 -21.52 2.66
CA GLY A 463 -2.10 -20.81 1.59
C GLY A 463 -2.32 -19.31 1.82
N TRP A 464 -1.75 -18.74 2.89
CA TRP A 464 -1.67 -17.30 3.13
C TRP A 464 -0.28 -16.77 2.80
N ALA A 465 -0.18 -15.45 2.69
CA ALA A 465 1.06 -14.75 2.45
C ALA A 465 1.28 -13.60 3.44
N ASP A 466 2.54 -13.28 3.65
CA ASP A 466 3.00 -12.02 4.24
C ASP A 466 3.33 -11.05 3.10
N GLU A 467 2.39 -10.15 2.81
CA GLU A 467 2.50 -9.11 1.78
C GLU A 467 2.95 -7.79 2.41
N TYR A 468 4.04 -7.22 1.87
CA TYR A 468 4.45 -5.85 2.09
C TYR A 468 4.22 -5.02 0.83
N VAL A 469 3.24 -4.12 0.85
CA VAL A 469 2.91 -3.26 -0.29
C VAL A 469 3.84 -2.06 -0.41
N ALA A 470 4.13 -1.64 -1.64
CA ALA A 470 4.71 -0.36 -1.96
C ALA A 470 3.97 0.77 -1.22
N GLY A 471 4.72 1.73 -0.70
CA GLY A 471 4.20 2.82 0.13
C GLY A 471 4.31 2.56 1.64
N LEU A 472 4.50 1.32 2.08
CA LEU A 472 4.91 1.03 3.47
C LEU A 472 6.29 1.65 3.75
N ASP A 473 6.53 2.07 4.98
CA ASP A 473 7.85 2.57 5.39
C ASP A 473 8.91 1.47 5.18
N THR A 474 10.15 1.79 4.84
CA THR A 474 11.23 0.84 4.49
C THR A 474 10.95 -0.16 3.35
N GLN A 475 9.85 -0.01 2.61
CA GLN A 475 9.48 -0.90 1.50
C GLN A 475 9.98 -0.35 0.16
N TRP A 476 11.31 -0.26 0.05
CA TRP A 476 12.00 0.28 -1.12
C TRP A 476 13.47 -0.15 -1.21
N VAL A 477 14.06 0.14 -2.36
CA VAL A 477 15.52 0.30 -2.52
C VAL A 477 15.83 1.79 -2.68
N ASP A 478 16.81 2.30 -1.93
CA ASP A 478 17.31 3.66 -2.09
C ASP A 478 18.20 3.77 -3.33
N ILE A 479 17.75 4.53 -4.32
CA ILE A 479 18.41 4.71 -5.63
C ILE A 479 18.97 6.12 -5.79
N THR A 480 19.15 6.87 -4.69
CA THR A 480 19.58 8.27 -4.74
C THR A 480 20.94 8.45 -5.41
N ASP A 481 21.87 7.53 -5.11
CA ASP A 481 23.25 7.58 -5.58
C ASP A 481 23.48 6.70 -6.82
N LEU A 482 22.40 6.20 -7.44
CA LEU A 482 22.45 5.36 -8.63
C LEU A 482 22.64 6.22 -9.89
N GLU A 483 23.71 5.95 -10.65
CA GLU A 483 23.95 6.60 -11.94
C GLU A 483 23.00 6.03 -13.00
N ILE A 484 22.00 6.83 -13.41
CA ILE A 484 21.03 6.47 -14.45
C ILE A 484 21.38 7.18 -15.76
N SER A 485 21.25 6.46 -16.88
CA SER A 485 21.48 7.06 -18.20
C SER A 485 20.45 8.16 -18.50
N PRO A 486 20.74 9.19 -19.31
CA PRO A 486 19.78 10.24 -19.62
C PRO A 486 18.43 9.72 -20.15
N GLU A 487 18.45 8.62 -20.92
CA GLU A 487 17.29 7.94 -21.47
C GLU A 487 16.56 7.04 -20.46
N GLY A 488 17.05 6.93 -19.24
CA GLY A 488 16.64 5.94 -18.25
C GLY A 488 17.34 4.59 -18.43
N THR A 489 17.06 3.65 -17.53
CA THR A 489 17.81 2.40 -17.45
C THR A 489 16.90 1.25 -17.06
N ALA A 490 16.94 0.15 -17.81
CA ALA A 490 16.31 -1.11 -17.43
C ALA A 490 17.19 -1.83 -16.39
N VAL A 491 16.56 -2.35 -15.34
CA VAL A 491 17.22 -3.08 -14.24
C VAL A 491 16.40 -4.30 -13.86
N GLN A 492 17.06 -5.32 -13.33
CA GLN A 492 16.37 -6.42 -12.64
C GLN A 492 16.11 -6.02 -11.20
N LEU A 493 14.84 -5.83 -10.86
CA LEU A 493 14.36 -5.73 -9.49
C LEU A 493 14.04 -7.13 -8.99
N GLY A 494 14.50 -7.46 -7.78
CA GLY A 494 14.16 -8.73 -7.19
C GLY A 494 14.13 -8.75 -5.68
N PHE A 495 13.55 -9.82 -5.17
CA PHE A 495 13.39 -10.13 -3.77
C PHE A 495 13.74 -11.60 -3.56
N THR A 496 14.66 -11.86 -2.63
CA THR A 496 14.95 -13.23 -2.16
C THR A 496 14.45 -13.34 -0.72
N SER A 497 13.45 -14.19 -0.48
CA SER A 497 13.03 -14.54 0.88
C SER A 497 13.94 -15.60 1.48
N ASN A 498 14.05 -15.58 2.81
CA ASN A 498 14.67 -16.63 3.60
C ASN A 498 16.09 -17.07 3.20
N GLY A 499 16.91 -16.21 2.58
CA GLY A 499 18.25 -16.58 2.09
C GLY A 499 19.19 -17.17 3.17
N ASP A 500 18.97 -16.81 4.44
CA ASP A 500 19.77 -17.24 5.59
C ASP A 500 19.13 -18.39 6.41
N GLN A 501 18.01 -18.97 5.96
CA GLN A 501 17.28 -20.08 6.62
C GLN A 501 16.74 -19.74 8.02
N PHE A 502 16.20 -18.53 8.19
CA PHE A 502 15.55 -18.10 9.43
C PHE A 502 14.07 -18.51 9.49
N LEU A 503 13.44 -18.74 8.35
CA LEU A 503 12.09 -19.26 8.21
C LEU A 503 12.18 -20.77 7.96
N CYS A 504 11.57 -21.59 8.83
CA CYS A 504 11.64 -23.05 8.69
C CYS A 504 10.71 -23.58 7.59
N GLU A 505 11.22 -23.67 6.37
CA GLU A 505 10.58 -24.32 5.22
C GLU A 505 10.76 -25.82 5.26
N GLY A 506 10.01 -26.44 6.18
CA GLY A 506 10.21 -27.82 6.55
C GLY A 506 9.47 -28.19 7.82
N THR A 507 10.02 -29.14 8.55
CA THR A 507 9.49 -29.52 9.87
C THR A 507 10.33 -28.85 10.97
N PRO A 508 9.74 -28.02 11.84
CA PRO A 508 10.44 -27.46 12.98
C PRO A 508 10.93 -28.57 13.91
N VAL A 509 12.19 -28.50 14.32
CA VAL A 509 12.74 -29.43 15.32
C VAL A 509 12.33 -28.94 16.70
N VAL A 510 11.72 -29.82 17.49
CA VAL A 510 11.17 -29.51 18.82
C VAL A 510 11.73 -30.40 19.91
N ASP A 511 11.70 -29.93 21.15
CA ASP A 511 12.05 -30.70 22.34
C ASP A 511 10.92 -31.69 22.76
N GLU A 512 11.11 -32.39 23.88
CA GLU A 512 10.15 -33.35 24.41
C GLU A 512 8.78 -32.74 24.82
N ASN A 513 8.70 -31.42 24.95
CA ASN A 513 7.49 -30.66 25.28
C ASN A 513 6.87 -29.98 24.04
N GLY A 514 7.45 -30.17 22.86
CA GLY A 514 6.99 -29.52 21.62
C GLY A 514 7.46 -28.08 21.47
N VAL A 515 8.48 -27.65 22.21
CA VAL A 515 9.06 -26.30 22.10
C VAL A 515 10.14 -26.29 21.02
N GLN A 516 10.10 -25.30 20.12
CA GLN A 516 11.07 -25.11 19.05
C GLN A 516 12.51 -25.01 19.57
N LEU A 517 13.40 -25.79 18.98
CA LEU A 517 14.83 -25.73 19.23
C LEU A 517 15.51 -24.72 18.30
N TRP A 518 16.63 -24.17 18.77
CA TRP A 518 17.39 -23.12 18.09
C TRP A 518 18.84 -23.55 17.92
N GLU A 519 19.48 -23.06 16.85
CA GLU A 519 20.90 -23.31 16.57
C GLU A 519 21.64 -22.03 16.17
N PRO A 520 22.95 -21.91 16.41
CA PRO A 520 23.72 -20.77 15.94
C PRO A 520 23.64 -20.64 14.41
N SER A 521 23.21 -19.48 13.90
CA SER A 521 23.17 -19.21 12.46
C SER A 521 24.55 -18.95 11.85
N GLY A 522 25.53 -18.59 12.68
CA GLY A 522 26.82 -18.05 12.25
C GLY A 522 26.83 -16.52 12.10
N LEU A 523 25.68 -15.87 12.20
CA LEU A 523 25.55 -14.41 12.22
C LEU A 523 25.65 -13.85 13.65
N THR A 524 26.04 -12.57 13.74
CA THR A 524 26.15 -11.86 15.01
C THR A 524 25.53 -10.48 14.91
N THR A 525 24.90 -10.03 16.00
CA THR A 525 24.48 -8.62 16.17
C THR A 525 25.70 -7.68 16.06
N PRO A 526 25.50 -6.35 15.88
CA PRO A 526 26.60 -5.38 15.86
C PRO A 526 27.50 -5.41 17.10
N ASN A 527 26.98 -5.88 18.24
CA ASN A 527 27.72 -6.02 19.49
C ASN A 527 28.47 -7.37 19.62
N GLY A 528 28.43 -8.22 18.59
CA GLY A 528 29.12 -9.51 18.53
C GLY A 528 28.40 -10.66 19.23
N THR A 529 27.14 -10.48 19.64
CA THR A 529 26.31 -11.57 20.19
C THR A 529 25.77 -12.44 19.06
N ASN A 530 25.80 -13.76 19.21
CA ASN A 530 25.24 -14.70 18.24
C ASN A 530 23.75 -14.44 18.00
N ILE A 531 23.36 -14.54 16.73
CA ILE A 531 21.97 -14.65 16.31
C ILE A 531 21.73 -16.14 16.03
N ASN A 532 20.73 -16.73 16.68
CA ASN A 532 20.33 -18.11 16.44
C ASN A 532 19.18 -18.15 15.43
N ARG A 533 19.03 -19.27 14.74
CA ARG A 533 17.90 -19.54 13.84
C ARG A 533 17.15 -20.79 14.32
N PRO A 534 15.88 -20.99 13.94
CA PRO A 534 15.16 -22.22 14.30
C PRO A 534 15.86 -23.44 13.70
N GLN A 535 15.99 -24.50 14.49
CA GLN A 535 16.37 -25.80 13.95
C GLN A 535 15.24 -26.33 13.08
N CYS A 536 15.58 -26.72 11.87
CA CYS A 536 14.59 -27.10 10.88
C CYS A 536 15.09 -28.29 10.05
N ASP A 537 14.23 -29.29 9.92
CA ASP A 537 14.39 -30.32 8.90
C ASP A 537 13.80 -29.77 7.58
N PHE A 538 14.63 -28.99 6.86
CA PHE A 538 14.24 -28.36 5.59
C PHE A 538 13.83 -29.39 4.54
N ILE A 539 12.85 -29.02 3.72
CA ILE A 539 12.56 -29.76 2.49
C ILE A 539 13.72 -29.65 1.50
N SER A 540 13.84 -30.63 0.60
CA SER A 540 14.81 -30.55 -0.50
C SER A 540 14.47 -29.37 -1.42
N GLU A 541 15.49 -28.62 -1.84
CA GLU A 541 15.32 -27.47 -2.75
C GLU A 541 14.36 -26.39 -2.19
N TRP A 542 14.32 -26.22 -0.87
CA TRP A 542 13.53 -25.19 -0.17
C TRP A 542 13.76 -23.76 -0.69
N ASP A 543 14.87 -23.48 -1.36
CA ASP A 543 15.24 -22.17 -1.87
C ASP A 543 14.83 -21.92 -3.35
N VAL A 544 14.31 -22.93 -4.05
CA VAL A 544 14.08 -22.86 -5.52
C VAL A 544 13.01 -21.84 -5.93
N ASN A 545 12.04 -21.58 -5.07
CA ASN A 545 10.88 -20.71 -5.25
C ASN A 545 10.94 -19.45 -4.36
N ASN A 546 12.04 -19.27 -3.62
CA ASN A 546 12.23 -18.14 -2.72
C ASN A 546 12.75 -16.86 -3.39
N GLN A 547 12.88 -16.86 -4.73
CA GLN A 547 13.35 -15.70 -5.47
C GLN A 547 12.33 -15.24 -6.52
N ALA A 548 11.97 -13.96 -6.43
CA ALA A 548 11.16 -13.23 -7.38
C ALA A 548 12.03 -12.20 -8.11
N VAL A 549 11.89 -12.09 -9.43
CA VAL A 549 12.61 -11.11 -10.27
C VAL A 549 11.69 -10.56 -11.33
N ALA A 550 11.75 -9.24 -11.56
CA ALA A 550 11.09 -8.55 -12.64
C ALA A 550 12.05 -7.57 -13.33
N GLU A 551 11.97 -7.47 -14.65
CA GLU A 551 12.64 -6.39 -15.39
C GLU A 551 11.78 -5.12 -15.27
N VAL A 552 12.39 -4.05 -14.79
CA VAL A 552 11.72 -2.76 -14.55
C VAL A 552 12.53 -1.61 -15.12
N PHE A 553 11.88 -0.47 -15.35
CA PHE A 553 12.52 0.71 -15.94
C PHE A 553 12.65 1.84 -14.91
N VAL A 554 13.87 2.35 -14.75
CA VAL A 554 14.19 3.49 -13.89
C VAL A 554 14.46 4.72 -14.77
N PRO A 555 13.56 5.72 -14.83
CA PRO A 555 13.81 6.96 -15.54
C PRO A 555 14.97 7.76 -14.90
N SER A 556 15.60 8.64 -15.68
CA SER A 556 16.70 9.51 -15.22
C SER A 556 16.25 10.55 -14.20
N THR A 557 15.06 11.11 -14.37
CA THR A 557 14.42 12.06 -13.46
C THR A 557 12.95 11.70 -13.25
N GLY A 558 12.30 12.42 -12.33
CA GLY A 558 10.89 12.21 -12.04
C GLY A 558 10.61 10.94 -11.23
N GLY A 559 9.33 10.64 -11.12
CA GLY A 559 8.78 9.53 -10.35
C GLY A 559 7.35 9.21 -10.80
N PHE A 560 6.54 8.64 -9.91
CA PHE A 560 5.17 8.25 -10.25
C PHE A 560 4.27 9.43 -10.64
N VAL A 561 4.54 10.62 -10.07
CA VAL A 561 3.89 11.88 -10.46
C VAL A 561 4.07 12.20 -11.94
N THR A 562 5.22 11.84 -12.51
CA THR A 562 5.53 12.04 -13.93
C THR A 562 5.26 10.80 -14.79
N ALA A 563 4.84 9.69 -14.20
CA ALA A 563 4.42 8.51 -14.93
C ALA A 563 2.99 8.71 -15.48
N PRO A 564 2.61 8.07 -16.60
CA PRO A 564 1.24 8.10 -17.08
C PRO A 564 0.24 7.61 -16.01
N CYS A 565 -0.96 8.17 -16.02
CA CYS A 565 -2.05 7.63 -15.22
C CYS A 565 -2.52 6.30 -15.80
N THR A 566 -2.59 5.27 -14.96
CA THR A 566 -2.91 3.90 -15.39
C THR A 566 -4.29 3.42 -14.96
N ASN A 567 -4.99 4.15 -14.08
CA ASN A 567 -6.30 3.77 -13.57
C ASN A 567 -7.44 4.68 -14.09
N GLY A 568 -7.16 5.53 -15.07
CA GLY A 568 -8.11 6.49 -15.60
C GLY A 568 -8.37 7.67 -14.65
N GLU A 569 -7.37 8.03 -13.84
CA GLU A 569 -7.44 9.14 -12.89
C GLU A 569 -7.53 10.49 -13.63
N ILE A 570 -8.48 11.32 -13.21
CA ILE A 570 -8.75 12.63 -13.81
C ILE A 570 -8.78 13.74 -12.77
N GLY A 571 -8.73 14.98 -13.25
CA GLY A 571 -8.90 16.15 -12.40
C GLY A 571 -7.61 16.59 -11.69
N PRO A 572 -7.69 17.71 -10.94
CA PRO A 572 -6.52 18.39 -10.40
C PRO A 572 -5.85 17.66 -9.23
N LEU A 573 -6.51 16.69 -8.62
CA LEU A 573 -6.00 16.01 -7.43
C LEU A 573 -5.08 14.83 -7.75
N ARG A 574 -5.10 14.30 -8.98
CA ARG A 574 -4.31 13.11 -9.36
C ARG A 574 -2.80 13.30 -9.16
N ASN A 575 -2.10 12.18 -8.95
CA ASN A 575 -0.64 12.13 -8.73
C ASN A 575 0.09 11.40 -9.87
N CYS A 576 -0.38 11.59 -11.10
CA CYS A 576 0.17 10.98 -12.31
C CYS A 576 -0.08 11.90 -13.51
N GLY A 577 0.62 11.65 -14.61
CA GLY A 577 0.45 12.33 -15.89
C GLY A 577 1.06 13.74 -15.95
N PHE A 578 1.91 14.12 -14.98
CA PHE A 578 2.56 15.41 -15.00
C PHE A 578 3.85 15.40 -15.82
N VAL A 579 4.15 16.52 -16.45
CA VAL A 579 5.40 16.77 -17.16
C VAL A 579 6.12 17.94 -16.51
N GLU A 580 7.41 17.78 -16.21
CA GLU A 580 8.24 18.87 -15.71
C GLU A 580 8.38 19.95 -16.78
N VAL A 581 8.29 21.22 -16.36
CA VAL A 581 8.39 22.38 -17.21
C VAL A 581 9.70 23.09 -16.88
N GLU A 582 10.56 23.24 -17.89
CA GLU A 582 11.81 23.97 -17.73
C GLU A 582 11.57 25.44 -17.38
N ILE A 583 12.32 25.94 -16.40
CA ILE A 583 12.30 27.33 -15.94
C ILE A 583 13.72 27.87 -15.86
N GLU A 584 13.89 29.16 -16.18
CA GLU A 584 15.22 29.80 -16.25
C GLU A 584 15.87 30.01 -14.88
N ASP A 585 15.09 30.37 -13.86
CA ASP A 585 15.57 30.62 -12.50
C ASP A 585 14.74 29.82 -11.48
N PRO A 586 15.13 28.56 -11.20
CA PRO A 586 14.42 27.69 -10.28
C PRO A 586 14.76 27.94 -8.80
N MET A 587 15.63 28.91 -8.50
CA MET A 587 16.07 29.23 -7.15
C MET A 587 15.35 30.48 -6.62
N CYS A 588 15.14 30.53 -5.32
CA CYS A 588 14.49 31.66 -4.65
C CYS A 588 15.04 31.86 -3.24
N GLU A 589 14.83 33.05 -2.68
CA GLU A 589 15.26 33.35 -1.31
C GLU A 589 14.32 32.63 -0.31
N PRO A 590 14.83 31.76 0.58
CA PRO A 590 14.01 30.98 1.51
C PRO A 590 12.99 31.80 2.29
N GLY A 591 11.73 31.33 2.31
CA GLY A 591 10.64 31.98 3.05
C GLY A 591 10.09 33.27 2.43
N THR A 592 10.65 33.74 1.31
CA THR A 592 10.11 34.90 0.59
C THR A 592 8.96 34.52 -0.34
N ALA A 593 8.11 35.49 -0.68
CA ALA A 593 7.05 35.28 -1.66
C ALA A 593 7.64 35.26 -3.08
N VAL A 594 7.28 34.23 -3.84
CA VAL A 594 7.63 34.08 -5.25
C VAL A 594 6.39 34.34 -6.10
N GLU A 595 6.50 35.26 -7.04
CA GLU A 595 5.48 35.51 -8.07
C GLU A 595 5.90 34.82 -9.36
N LEU A 596 5.16 33.79 -9.75
CA LEU A 596 5.51 32.94 -10.86
C LEU A 596 5.06 33.55 -12.19
N THR A 597 6.01 33.68 -13.13
CA THR A 597 5.68 33.98 -14.53
C THR A 597 5.56 32.67 -15.30
N LEU A 598 4.36 32.37 -15.80
CA LEU A 598 4.11 31.13 -16.53
C LEU A 598 4.82 31.13 -17.91
N PRO A 599 5.48 30.01 -18.29
CA PRO A 599 6.13 29.85 -19.58
C PRO A 599 5.18 30.02 -20.77
N GLU A 600 5.69 30.50 -21.92
CA GLU A 600 4.85 30.83 -23.08
C GLU A 600 4.20 29.61 -23.74
N LEU A 601 4.86 28.46 -23.66
CA LEU A 601 4.51 27.23 -24.38
C LEU A 601 3.52 26.34 -23.64
N LEU A 602 3.05 26.75 -22.46
CA LEU A 602 2.06 25.98 -21.72
C LEU A 602 0.72 25.96 -22.46
N ARG A 603 0.11 24.78 -22.51
CA ARG A 603 -1.26 24.60 -22.99
C ARG A 603 -2.23 24.89 -21.86
N TYR A 604 -3.37 25.47 -22.19
CA TYR A 604 -4.41 25.83 -21.23
C TYR A 604 -5.79 25.33 -21.72
N PRO A 605 -6.72 25.00 -20.81
CA PRO A 605 -6.52 24.96 -19.37
C PRO A 605 -5.65 23.77 -18.95
N ALA A 606 -4.87 23.93 -17.87
CA ALA A 606 -3.98 22.89 -17.37
C ALA A 606 -3.95 22.88 -15.84
N ILE A 607 -3.57 21.75 -15.26
CA ILE A 607 -3.21 21.63 -13.86
C ILE A 607 -1.75 22.08 -13.76
N LEU A 608 -1.49 23.08 -12.92
CA LEU A 608 -0.16 23.51 -12.53
C LEU A 608 0.12 22.98 -11.13
N ARG A 609 1.25 22.28 -10.99
CA ARG A 609 1.80 21.86 -9.71
C ARG A 609 3.18 22.46 -9.51
N VAL A 610 3.36 23.15 -8.39
CA VAL A 610 4.65 23.71 -7.97
C VAL A 610 5.19 22.83 -6.85
N CYS A 611 6.38 22.29 -7.05
CA CYS A 611 7.06 21.43 -6.11
C CYS A 611 8.37 22.04 -5.65
N GLU A 612 8.92 21.51 -4.57
CA GLU A 612 10.29 21.83 -4.16
C GLU A 612 11.30 21.27 -5.16
N ARG A 613 12.45 21.94 -5.25
CA ARG A 613 13.62 21.44 -5.98
C ARG A 613 14.73 21.18 -4.97
N SER A 614 15.32 19.99 -5.03
CA SER A 614 16.48 19.66 -4.21
C SER A 614 17.74 20.21 -4.87
N VAL A 615 18.48 21.02 -4.13
CA VAL A 615 19.81 21.50 -4.52
C VAL A 615 20.80 20.35 -4.50
N ALA A 616 20.71 19.47 -3.50
CA ALA A 616 21.61 18.33 -3.34
C ALA A 616 21.47 17.31 -4.48
N LEU A 617 20.23 17.01 -4.90
CA LEU A 617 19.96 16.11 -6.03
C LEU A 617 20.04 16.81 -7.39
N GLY A 618 20.03 18.15 -7.42
CA GLY A 618 20.08 18.93 -8.65
C GLY A 618 18.84 18.76 -9.54
N THR A 619 17.70 18.36 -8.99
CA THR A 619 16.46 18.08 -9.74
C THR A 619 15.20 18.49 -8.98
N GLY A 620 14.11 18.71 -9.72
CA GLY A 620 12.79 18.91 -9.14
C GLY A 620 12.32 17.64 -8.42
N ILE A 621 11.72 17.80 -7.25
CA ILE A 621 11.08 16.72 -6.52
C ILE A 621 9.66 16.61 -7.08
N ALA A 622 9.38 15.60 -7.91
CA ALA A 622 8.05 15.40 -8.48
C ALA A 622 7.05 15.06 -7.36
N CYS A 623 6.44 16.10 -6.79
CA CYS A 623 5.67 16.05 -5.55
C CYS A 623 4.20 15.68 -5.80
N THR A 624 3.62 15.02 -4.80
CA THR A 624 2.20 14.68 -4.80
C THR A 624 1.33 15.91 -4.54
N TYR A 625 0.02 15.78 -4.72
CA TYR A 625 -0.95 16.82 -4.38
C TYR A 625 -0.77 17.31 -2.94
N GLU A 626 -0.64 16.37 -2.00
CA GLU A 626 -0.53 16.60 -0.56
C GLU A 626 0.74 17.35 -0.16
N THR A 627 1.80 17.20 -0.96
CA THR A 627 3.13 17.76 -0.68
C THR A 627 3.50 18.94 -1.58
N SER A 628 2.58 19.35 -2.46
CA SER A 628 2.79 20.47 -3.38
C SER A 628 2.72 21.83 -2.69
N LEU A 629 3.53 22.77 -3.16
CA LEU A 629 3.49 24.18 -2.73
C LEU A 629 2.27 24.88 -3.32
N VAL A 630 1.92 24.50 -4.56
CA VAL A 630 0.72 24.96 -5.27
C VAL A 630 0.21 23.80 -6.11
N ASN A 631 -1.10 23.58 -6.11
CA ASN A 631 -1.80 22.76 -7.08
C ASN A 631 -3.06 23.50 -7.55
N LYS A 632 -3.06 23.98 -8.80
CA LYS A 632 -4.10 24.88 -9.31
C LYS A 632 -4.42 24.61 -10.77
N ILE A 633 -5.70 24.67 -11.13
CA ILE A 633 -6.11 24.77 -12.53
C ILE A 633 -5.88 26.21 -13.02
N ILE A 634 -5.08 26.35 -14.08
CA ILE A 634 -4.78 27.61 -14.75
C ILE A 634 -5.51 27.66 -16.09
N ALA A 635 -6.37 28.66 -16.29
CA ALA A 635 -7.13 28.82 -17.53
C ALA A 635 -6.37 29.60 -18.61
N ASN A 636 -5.38 30.41 -18.23
CA ASN A 636 -4.52 31.15 -19.16
C ASN A 636 -3.23 31.64 -18.48
N ARG A 637 -2.29 32.14 -19.29
CA ARG A 637 -0.96 32.61 -18.86
C ARG A 637 -0.97 33.81 -17.91
N SER A 638 -2.02 34.63 -17.93
CA SER A 638 -2.07 35.85 -17.11
C SER A 638 -2.54 35.62 -15.68
N GLU A 639 -2.92 34.39 -15.34
CA GLU A 639 -3.32 34.08 -13.99
C GLU A 639 -2.16 34.24 -12.99
N PRO A 640 -2.36 34.97 -11.89
CA PRO A 640 -1.36 35.10 -10.86
C PRO A 640 -1.20 33.74 -10.16
N VAL A 641 0.06 33.35 -9.98
CA VAL A 641 0.46 32.19 -9.19
C VAL A 641 1.57 32.66 -8.25
N SER A 642 1.30 32.58 -6.96
CA SER A 642 2.24 32.99 -5.92
C SER A 642 2.39 31.88 -4.88
N PHE A 643 3.59 31.70 -4.35
CA PHE A 643 3.86 30.76 -3.27
C PHE A 643 5.00 31.24 -2.39
N THR A 644 5.16 30.61 -1.23
CA THR A 644 6.32 30.86 -0.35
C THR A 644 7.46 29.96 -0.78
N CYS A 645 8.61 30.57 -1.08
CA CYS A 645 9.83 29.84 -1.40
C CYS A 645 10.16 28.84 -0.28
N PRO A 646 10.48 27.57 -0.58
CA PRO A 646 10.84 26.58 0.42
C PRO A 646 11.94 27.08 1.36
N THR A 647 11.77 26.78 2.64
CA THR A 647 12.77 27.12 3.66
C THR A 647 13.95 26.15 3.59
N MET A 648 15.11 26.59 4.07
CA MET A 648 16.24 25.68 4.27
C MET A 648 15.82 24.51 5.16
N ARG A 649 16.08 23.29 4.72
CA ARG A 649 15.78 22.08 5.49
C ARG A 649 16.97 21.66 6.36
N ASP A 650 18.16 21.65 5.77
CA ASP A 650 19.39 21.26 6.44
C ASP A 650 20.63 21.98 5.85
N SER A 651 21.83 21.51 6.18
CA SER A 651 23.09 22.08 5.69
C SER A 651 23.41 21.77 4.22
N ASN A 652 22.70 20.84 3.59
CA ASN A 652 22.84 20.46 2.18
C ASN A 652 21.78 21.14 1.31
N GLU A 653 20.64 21.50 1.88
CA GLU A 653 19.54 22.26 1.26
C GLU A 653 19.50 23.70 1.80
N LEU A 654 20.55 24.49 1.50
CA LEU A 654 20.78 25.85 2.00
C LEU A 654 20.05 26.96 1.22
N GLU A 655 19.51 26.64 0.04
CA GLU A 655 18.80 27.58 -0.82
C GLU A 655 17.39 27.07 -1.04
N GLY A 656 16.45 27.99 -1.27
CA GLY A 656 15.10 27.60 -1.64
C GLY A 656 15.06 27.33 -3.13
N GLY A 657 14.40 26.24 -3.53
CA GLY A 657 14.27 25.86 -4.92
C GLY A 657 12.87 25.37 -5.24
N PHE A 658 12.41 25.60 -6.47
CA PHE A 658 11.14 25.08 -6.94
C PHE A 658 11.25 24.48 -8.34
N ALA A 659 10.30 23.60 -8.66
CA ALA A 659 10.11 23.00 -9.95
C ALA A 659 8.63 23.09 -10.35
N LEU A 660 8.38 23.22 -11.65
CA LEU A 660 7.04 23.31 -12.20
C LEU A 660 6.69 22.02 -12.91
N TYR A 661 5.47 21.55 -12.66
CA TYR A 661 4.90 20.38 -13.29
C TYR A 661 3.53 20.75 -13.85
N THR A 662 3.21 20.26 -15.05
CA THR A 662 1.92 20.51 -15.67
C THR A 662 1.30 19.25 -16.23
N ALA A 663 -0.03 19.18 -16.18
CA ALA A 663 -0.81 18.10 -16.77
C ALA A 663 -2.09 18.68 -17.38
N PRO A 664 -2.65 18.07 -18.44
CA PRO A 664 -4.03 18.35 -18.82
C PRO A 664 -4.99 17.95 -17.69
N ILE A 665 -6.13 18.64 -17.58
CA ILE A 665 -7.18 18.31 -16.60
C ILE A 665 -7.81 16.95 -16.92
N PHE A 666 -7.95 16.68 -18.21
CA PHE A 666 -8.55 15.49 -18.80
C PHE A 666 -7.86 15.23 -20.13
N GLU A 667 -7.48 13.98 -20.38
CA GLU A 667 -6.94 13.55 -21.67
C GLU A 667 -8.08 12.97 -22.50
N PHE A 668 -8.44 13.63 -23.59
CA PHE A 668 -9.34 13.05 -24.57
C PHE A 668 -8.56 12.03 -25.39
N GLU A 669 -9.13 10.86 -25.66
CA GLU A 669 -8.60 9.95 -26.68
C GLU A 669 -8.40 10.77 -27.98
N GLN A 670 -7.16 10.80 -28.47
CA GLN A 670 -6.89 11.42 -29.77
C GLN A 670 -7.41 10.50 -30.86
N ASP A 671 -8.43 10.95 -31.60
CA ASP A 671 -8.92 10.34 -32.85
C ASP A 671 -7.79 10.03 -33.85
#